data_AF-A0A162B861-F1
#
_entry.id   AF-A0A162B861-F1
#
_cell.length_a   1.000
_cell.length_b   1.000
_cell.length_c   1.000
_cell.angle_alpha   90.00
_cell.angle_beta   90.00
_cell.angle_gamma   90.00
#
_symmetry.space_group_name_H-M   'P 1'
#
loop_
_entity.id
_entity.type
_entity.pdbx_description
1 polymer ?
#
loop_
_entity_poly.entity_id
_entity_poly.type
_entity_poly.pdbx_seq_one_letter_code
_entity_poly.pdbx_strand_id
1 'polypeptide(L)'
;MVNTFKILAPVIKWVMKLFGLIPKLVEIEPGTVLNIWLPSETSKTTTPHTNKPAVVFLHCFAANGILTWLFQAISLSNTYSVYVFDLIFFGDSTTDKPDRTATFQAECVAKALHKLGVEQCTIVGLSYGGMVGFEMARNYPDLVESLVASGTVMELTESITAASLAKLGADSWSELLMPDTVDGVKKALTVGTHELPWIPNIFFRHFLEAMFDNRKERNELLKALVVKDNDAALPIYTQRIHLIWGDDDKIFNLKVADNIKQPDEASVVSTLSACIALKDLELGRKIHDYICNEIGFTMIIGNALLDMYAKCGCLDEARRIFDAMPRKNVICWTSMVSGYVNCGQLDEAKDLFERSPIKDIVLWTAMINGFVQFNRVDEAMLLFREMQYNGVKPDKFTVVALLTGCAQVGALEQGKWIHTYMDENRIAIDAVAGTALIDMYAKCGCIDKSLEIFYGMKEKDTASWTAIICSLAVHGRTSKALELFTTMKQSGFVPDDITFVGVLTACSHGGLVKEGRQYFHSMMNIYQIEPKTEHYGCMMDLLGRAGLLDEAEELMKKIPDGNKDAVIPLYSSLLSACRIYGDVDMGERIAERLVDLRSGDSSVHTLLANIYASANRWDDVTEVRRNMRALGVRKEPGCSSIEVDGKVHEFLVGDASHPAMEGILSMLNCIARPLSGIEENKEEKEYLESLIL
;
A
#
# COMPACT_ATOMS: atom_id res chain seq x y z
N MET A 1 6.26 -18.86 -1.30
CA MET A 1 5.07 -19.74 -1.24
C MET A 1 5.23 -21.05 -2.03
N VAL A 2 6.44 -21.64 -2.06
CA VAL A 2 6.67 -22.98 -2.66
C VAL A 2 6.06 -24.12 -1.81
N ASN A 3 5.77 -23.86 -0.52
CA ASN A 3 5.29 -24.88 0.41
C ASN A 3 3.76 -25.04 0.47
N THR A 4 2.94 -24.00 0.27
CA THR A 4 1.47 -24.13 0.38
C THR A 4 0.85 -24.94 -0.77
N PHE A 5 1.37 -24.78 -1.99
CA PHE A 5 0.97 -25.61 -3.15
C PHE A 5 1.41 -27.07 -3.02
N LYS A 6 2.56 -27.33 -2.38
CA LYS A 6 3.01 -28.70 -2.05
C LYS A 6 2.09 -29.40 -1.04
N ILE A 7 1.45 -28.64 -0.15
CA ILE A 7 0.55 -29.17 0.89
C ILE A 7 -0.81 -29.60 0.29
N LEU A 8 -1.35 -28.86 -0.68
CA LEU A 8 -2.65 -29.16 -1.32
C LEU A 8 -2.56 -30.14 -2.49
N ALA A 9 -1.41 -30.24 -3.16
CA ALA A 9 -1.22 -31.11 -4.32
C ALA A 9 -1.64 -32.58 -4.07
N PRO A 10 -1.28 -33.25 -2.95
CA PRO A 10 -1.65 -34.64 -2.70
C PRO A 10 -3.17 -34.86 -2.63
N VAL A 11 -3.91 -33.90 -2.05
CA VAL A 11 -5.37 -33.96 -1.92
C VAL A 11 -6.04 -33.84 -3.29
N ILE A 12 -5.56 -32.92 -4.13
CA ILE A 12 -6.08 -32.71 -5.49
C ILE A 12 -5.77 -33.93 -6.39
N LYS A 13 -4.54 -34.45 -6.32
CA LYS A 13 -4.15 -35.68 -7.05
C LYS A 13 -5.01 -36.88 -6.58
N TRP A 14 -5.42 -36.92 -5.32
CA TRP A 14 -6.32 -37.96 -4.77
C TRP A 14 -7.77 -37.81 -5.26
N VAL A 15 -8.34 -36.60 -5.19
CA VAL A 15 -9.71 -36.32 -5.70
C VAL A 15 -9.82 -36.69 -7.17
N MET A 16 -8.84 -36.36 -8.00
CA MET A 16 -8.89 -36.64 -9.44
C MET A 16 -8.79 -38.12 -9.79
N LYS A 17 -7.97 -38.88 -9.04
CA LYS A 17 -7.97 -40.35 -9.13
C LYS A 17 -9.33 -40.95 -8.75
N LEU A 18 -10.02 -40.35 -7.79
CA LEU A 18 -11.36 -40.75 -7.35
C LEU A 18 -12.42 -40.50 -8.44
N PHE A 19 -12.23 -39.47 -9.28
CA PHE A 19 -13.07 -39.14 -10.43
C PHE A 19 -12.54 -39.69 -11.78
N GLY A 20 -11.55 -40.58 -11.75
CA GLY A 20 -11.12 -41.33 -12.93
C GLY A 20 -10.16 -40.61 -13.87
N LEU A 21 -9.53 -39.49 -13.47
CA LEU A 21 -8.43 -38.86 -14.21
C LEU A 21 -7.07 -39.22 -13.58
N ILE A 22 -6.09 -39.57 -14.41
CA ILE A 22 -4.73 -39.92 -13.99
C ILE A 22 -3.71 -39.00 -14.68
N PRO A 23 -2.65 -38.57 -13.97
CA PRO A 23 -1.57 -37.81 -14.59
C PRO A 23 -0.69 -38.76 -15.41
N LYS A 24 -0.28 -38.32 -16.60
CA LYS A 24 0.65 -39.01 -17.49
C LYS A 24 1.69 -38.00 -17.99
N LEU A 25 2.95 -38.30 -17.71
CA LEU A 25 4.08 -37.59 -18.32
C LEU A 25 4.29 -38.13 -19.73
N VAL A 26 4.23 -37.24 -20.71
CA VAL A 26 4.42 -37.55 -22.12
C VAL A 26 5.67 -36.82 -22.59
N GLU A 27 6.74 -37.57 -22.81
CA GLU A 27 7.94 -37.04 -23.45
C GLU A 27 7.62 -36.75 -24.92
N ILE A 28 7.75 -35.49 -25.33
CA ILE A 28 7.43 -35.03 -26.69
C ILE A 28 8.64 -35.24 -27.58
N GLU A 29 9.79 -34.87 -27.07
CA GLU A 29 11.12 -34.93 -27.69
C GLU A 29 12.18 -34.91 -26.57
N PRO A 30 13.45 -35.27 -26.85
CA PRO A 30 14.48 -35.31 -25.83
C PRO A 30 14.60 -33.96 -25.11
N GLY A 31 14.44 -33.99 -23.79
CA GLY A 31 14.50 -32.80 -22.95
C GLY A 31 13.22 -31.97 -22.89
N THR A 32 12.08 -32.41 -23.47
CA THR A 32 10.77 -31.75 -23.31
C THR A 32 9.68 -32.77 -22.92
N VAL A 33 9.11 -32.60 -21.73
CA VAL A 33 8.10 -33.49 -21.15
C VAL A 33 6.86 -32.67 -20.76
N LEU A 34 5.68 -33.11 -21.21
CA LEU A 34 4.40 -32.53 -20.80
C LEU A 34 3.69 -33.43 -19.78
N ASN A 35 3.21 -32.85 -18.69
CA ASN A 35 2.25 -33.51 -17.82
C ASN A 35 0.82 -33.27 -18.31
N ILE A 36 0.07 -34.36 -18.44
CA ILE A 36 -1.29 -34.34 -18.95
C ILE A 36 -2.17 -35.18 -18.04
N TRP A 37 -3.30 -34.64 -17.64
CA TRP A 37 -4.33 -35.36 -16.92
C TRP A 37 -5.36 -35.91 -17.89
N LEU A 38 -5.52 -37.22 -17.90
CA LEU A 38 -6.34 -37.94 -18.88
C LEU A 38 -7.15 -39.08 -18.25
N PRO A 39 -8.19 -39.59 -18.91
CA PRO A 39 -9.08 -40.60 -18.34
C PRO A 39 -8.36 -41.92 -18.06
N SER A 40 -8.65 -42.55 -16.92
CA SER A 40 -8.15 -43.88 -16.57
C SER A 40 -8.84 -44.95 -17.42
N GLU A 41 -8.06 -45.83 -18.04
CA GLU A 41 -8.53 -46.99 -18.82
C GLU A 41 -9.37 -47.99 -18.00
N THR A 42 -9.43 -47.85 -16.67
CA THR A 42 -10.11 -48.77 -15.74
C THR A 42 -11.46 -48.27 -15.19
N SER A 43 -11.94 -47.12 -15.67
CA SER A 43 -13.22 -46.55 -15.23
C SER A 43 -14.40 -47.47 -15.56
N LYS A 44 -15.12 -47.93 -14.52
CA LYS A 44 -16.33 -48.77 -14.55
C LYS A 44 -17.57 -48.04 -15.10
N THR A 45 -17.44 -47.32 -16.20
CA THR A 45 -18.57 -46.77 -16.95
C THR A 45 -18.83 -47.66 -18.15
N THR A 46 -20.09 -48.06 -18.35
CA THR A 46 -20.59 -49.07 -19.30
C THR A 46 -20.45 -48.72 -20.79
N THR A 47 -19.58 -47.77 -21.16
CA THR A 47 -19.28 -47.41 -22.55
C THR A 47 -17.76 -47.33 -22.75
N PRO A 48 -17.20 -47.92 -23.84
CA PRO A 48 -15.78 -47.81 -24.14
C PRO A 48 -15.39 -46.34 -24.38
N HIS A 49 -14.39 -45.83 -23.65
CA HIS A 49 -13.92 -44.43 -23.74
C HIS A 49 -13.37 -44.04 -25.13
N THR A 50 -13.12 -45.01 -26.01
CA THR A 50 -12.58 -44.82 -27.36
C THR A 50 -13.55 -44.19 -28.36
N ASN A 51 -14.82 -43.98 -27.99
CA ASN A 51 -15.85 -43.39 -28.87
C ASN A 51 -16.33 -42.00 -28.44
N LYS A 52 -15.73 -41.39 -27.39
CA LYS A 52 -16.11 -40.06 -26.93
C LYS A 52 -15.29 -38.98 -27.63
N PRO A 53 -15.89 -37.85 -28.05
CA PRO A 53 -15.16 -36.73 -28.61
C PRO A 53 -14.16 -36.16 -27.60
N ALA A 54 -12.97 -35.77 -28.07
CA ALA A 54 -11.91 -35.25 -27.22
C ALA A 54 -12.12 -33.76 -26.91
N VAL A 55 -11.97 -33.40 -25.62
CA VAL A 55 -11.98 -32.01 -25.16
C VAL A 55 -10.67 -31.71 -24.44
N VAL A 56 -10.00 -30.65 -24.85
CA VAL A 56 -8.67 -30.25 -24.37
C VAL A 56 -8.79 -28.95 -23.59
N PHE A 57 -8.44 -28.98 -22.32
CA PHE A 57 -8.40 -27.80 -21.45
C PHE A 57 -6.99 -27.23 -21.35
N LEU A 58 -6.85 -25.94 -21.69
CA LEU A 58 -5.60 -25.17 -21.61
C LEU A 58 -5.78 -24.03 -20.59
N HIS A 59 -4.99 -24.05 -19.50
CA HIS A 59 -5.16 -23.19 -18.32
C HIS A 59 -4.25 -21.94 -18.31
N CYS A 60 -4.46 -21.06 -17.29
CA CYS A 60 -3.58 -19.92 -16.96
C CYS A 60 -3.34 -19.72 -15.44
N PHE A 61 -4.12 -20.33 -14.54
CA PHE A 61 -4.05 -20.08 -13.09
C PHE A 61 -3.53 -21.31 -12.32
N ALA A 62 -2.69 -21.10 -11.30
CA ALA A 62 -2.01 -22.12 -10.48
C ALA A 62 -0.97 -23.00 -11.21
N ALA A 63 0.02 -23.49 -10.45
CA ALA A 63 1.10 -24.31 -10.99
C ALA A 63 0.58 -25.58 -11.71
N ASN A 64 -0.48 -26.23 -11.22
CA ASN A 64 -1.09 -27.38 -11.91
C ASN A 64 -2.44 -26.93 -12.48
N GLY A 65 -2.60 -26.93 -13.80
CA GLY A 65 -3.79 -26.41 -14.50
C GLY A 65 -5.11 -27.10 -14.13
N ILE A 66 -4.99 -28.24 -13.47
CA ILE A 66 -6.10 -29.06 -13.00
C ILE A 66 -7.00 -28.40 -11.95
N LEU A 67 -6.47 -27.49 -11.13
CA LEU A 67 -7.28 -26.78 -10.13
C LEU A 67 -8.33 -25.89 -10.79
N THR A 68 -7.95 -25.22 -11.88
CA THR A 68 -8.82 -24.32 -12.64
C THR A 68 -10.02 -25.05 -13.24
N TRP A 69 -9.82 -26.31 -13.61
CA TRP A 69 -10.80 -27.12 -14.34
C TRP A 69 -11.45 -28.20 -13.50
N LEU A 70 -11.21 -28.25 -12.18
CA LEU A 70 -11.55 -29.39 -11.33
C LEU A 70 -13.02 -29.81 -11.48
N PHE A 71 -13.95 -28.87 -11.34
CA PHE A 71 -15.39 -29.16 -11.38
C PHE A 71 -15.90 -29.43 -12.81
N GLN A 72 -15.36 -28.73 -13.80
CA GLN A 72 -15.74 -28.87 -15.21
C GLN A 72 -15.23 -30.18 -15.81
N ALA A 73 -13.97 -30.54 -15.52
CA ALA A 73 -13.37 -31.79 -15.96
C ALA A 73 -14.13 -33.00 -15.39
N ILE A 74 -14.55 -32.94 -14.11
CA ILE A 74 -15.39 -33.97 -13.49
C ILE A 74 -16.73 -34.07 -14.22
N SER A 75 -17.44 -32.96 -14.40
CA SER A 75 -18.76 -32.94 -15.05
C SER A 75 -18.72 -33.48 -16.49
N LEU A 76 -17.69 -33.10 -17.25
CA LEU A 76 -17.60 -33.40 -18.68
C LEU A 76 -16.99 -34.78 -18.98
N SER A 77 -16.23 -35.37 -18.06
CA SER A 77 -15.62 -36.71 -18.22
C SER A 77 -16.62 -37.84 -18.53
N ASN A 78 -17.89 -37.66 -18.15
CA ASN A 78 -18.95 -38.61 -18.48
C ASN A 78 -19.32 -38.61 -19.97
N THR A 79 -19.14 -37.48 -20.65
CA THR A 79 -19.59 -37.26 -22.04
C THR A 79 -18.43 -37.13 -23.03
N TYR A 80 -17.29 -36.64 -22.57
CA TYR A 80 -16.11 -36.33 -23.39
C TYR A 80 -14.86 -37.06 -22.88
N SER A 81 -13.91 -37.29 -23.79
CA SER A 81 -12.55 -37.67 -23.42
C SER A 81 -11.78 -36.41 -23.04
N VAL A 82 -11.71 -36.14 -21.74
CA VAL A 82 -11.16 -34.89 -21.20
C VAL A 82 -9.65 -34.98 -21.02
N TYR A 83 -8.92 -34.05 -21.63
CA TYR A 83 -7.48 -33.86 -21.49
C TYR A 83 -7.20 -32.50 -20.85
N VAL A 84 -6.52 -32.46 -19.71
CA VAL A 84 -6.08 -31.21 -19.08
C VAL A 84 -4.56 -31.15 -19.13
N PHE A 85 -4.02 -30.17 -19.85
CA PHE A 85 -2.58 -30.00 -19.99
C PHE A 85 -2.04 -29.09 -18.90
N ASP A 86 -0.89 -29.45 -18.34
CA ASP A 86 -0.01 -28.46 -17.73
C ASP A 86 0.81 -27.85 -18.87
N LEU A 87 0.60 -26.56 -19.16
CA LEU A 87 1.41 -25.87 -20.16
C LEU A 87 2.89 -25.90 -19.76
N ILE A 88 3.79 -25.81 -20.74
CA ILE A 88 5.23 -25.82 -20.44
C ILE A 88 5.54 -24.64 -19.50
N PHE A 89 6.43 -24.86 -18.52
CA PHE A 89 6.78 -23.92 -17.43
C PHE A 89 5.78 -23.87 -16.27
N PHE A 90 4.73 -24.67 -16.35
CA PHE A 90 3.78 -24.86 -15.27
C PHE A 90 3.71 -26.34 -14.88
N GLY A 91 3.53 -26.57 -13.58
CA GLY A 91 3.17 -27.88 -13.04
C GLY A 91 4.30 -28.87 -13.13
N ASP A 92 3.96 -30.09 -13.54
CA ASP A 92 4.94 -31.17 -13.70
C ASP A 92 5.52 -31.22 -15.15
N SER A 93 5.22 -30.23 -16.02
CA SER A 93 5.76 -30.09 -17.39
C SER A 93 7.13 -29.38 -17.41
N THR A 94 8.09 -29.89 -18.18
CA THR A 94 9.47 -29.37 -18.24
C THR A 94 10.02 -29.31 -19.67
N THR A 95 10.94 -28.37 -19.93
CA THR A 95 11.77 -28.40 -21.14
C THR A 95 13.14 -27.77 -20.92
N ASP A 96 14.16 -28.33 -21.56
CA ASP A 96 15.53 -27.81 -21.62
C ASP A 96 15.72 -26.79 -22.75
N LYS A 97 14.75 -26.66 -23.66
CA LYS A 97 14.79 -25.64 -24.73
C LYS A 97 14.54 -24.25 -24.15
N PRO A 98 15.15 -23.18 -24.68
CA PRO A 98 14.93 -21.81 -24.21
C PRO A 98 13.66 -21.16 -24.79
N ASP A 99 13.02 -21.75 -25.81
CA ASP A 99 11.80 -21.19 -26.43
C ASP A 99 10.60 -21.28 -25.46
N ARG A 100 9.80 -20.21 -25.43
CA ARG A 100 8.65 -20.01 -24.53
C ARG A 100 7.39 -19.55 -25.28
N THR A 101 7.44 -19.44 -26.61
CA THR A 101 6.36 -18.84 -27.42
C THR A 101 5.06 -19.65 -27.36
N ALA A 102 3.92 -18.99 -27.58
CA ALA A 102 2.62 -19.65 -27.67
C ALA A 102 2.58 -20.67 -28.83
N THR A 103 3.26 -20.37 -29.94
CA THR A 103 3.44 -21.28 -31.08
C THR A 103 4.25 -22.52 -30.69
N PHE A 104 5.36 -22.37 -29.95
CA PHE A 104 6.12 -23.52 -29.44
C PHE A 104 5.29 -24.37 -28.46
N GLN A 105 4.51 -23.73 -27.58
CA GLN A 105 3.62 -24.46 -26.67
C GLN A 105 2.49 -25.18 -27.42
N ALA A 106 1.89 -24.54 -28.43
CA ALA A 106 0.88 -25.13 -29.31
C ALA A 106 1.43 -26.36 -30.04
N GLU A 107 2.67 -26.27 -30.55
CA GLU A 107 3.36 -27.39 -31.17
C GLU A 107 3.56 -28.57 -30.19
N CYS A 108 4.00 -28.29 -28.97
CA CYS A 108 4.17 -29.33 -27.96
C CYS A 108 2.85 -30.00 -27.56
N VAL A 109 1.78 -29.21 -27.37
CA VAL A 109 0.44 -29.74 -27.07
C VAL A 109 -0.09 -30.59 -28.23
N ALA A 110 0.04 -30.12 -29.48
CA ALA A 110 -0.38 -30.87 -30.66
C ALA A 110 0.38 -32.21 -30.79
N LYS A 111 1.70 -32.20 -30.62
CA LYS A 111 2.53 -33.44 -30.63
C LYS A 111 2.12 -34.40 -29.52
N ALA A 112 1.80 -33.89 -28.33
CA ALA A 112 1.28 -34.71 -27.23
C ALA A 112 -0.04 -35.38 -27.62
N LEU A 113 -1.00 -34.62 -28.16
CA LEU A 113 -2.30 -35.14 -28.58
C LEU A 113 -2.16 -36.23 -29.66
N HIS A 114 -1.28 -36.04 -30.64
CA HIS A 114 -0.98 -37.07 -31.64
C HIS A 114 -0.38 -38.34 -31.02
N LYS A 115 0.55 -38.22 -30.06
CA LYS A 115 1.09 -39.39 -29.34
C LYS A 115 0.03 -40.10 -28.48
N LEU A 116 -1.01 -39.38 -28.06
CA LEU A 116 -2.17 -39.92 -27.34
C LEU A 116 -3.24 -40.48 -28.30
N GLY A 117 -3.02 -40.43 -29.62
CA GLY A 117 -3.96 -40.94 -30.61
C GLY A 117 -5.21 -40.07 -30.82
N VAL A 118 -5.15 -38.80 -30.45
CA VAL A 118 -6.25 -37.85 -30.67
C VAL A 118 -6.16 -37.30 -32.08
N GLU A 119 -7.14 -37.64 -32.92
CA GLU A 119 -7.20 -37.20 -34.32
C GLU A 119 -7.90 -35.84 -34.47
N GLN A 120 -8.94 -35.58 -33.65
CA GLN A 120 -9.67 -34.32 -33.60
C GLN A 120 -10.09 -33.98 -32.16
N CYS A 121 -10.09 -32.70 -31.82
CA CYS A 121 -10.46 -32.23 -30.49
C CYS A 121 -11.13 -30.86 -30.48
N THR A 122 -11.94 -30.63 -29.45
CA THR A 122 -12.41 -29.30 -29.07
C THR A 122 -11.49 -28.72 -27.99
N ILE A 123 -10.95 -27.54 -28.21
CA ILE A 123 -10.10 -26.85 -27.24
C ILE A 123 -10.97 -25.91 -26.40
N VAL A 124 -10.74 -25.89 -25.09
CA VAL A 124 -11.26 -24.86 -24.19
C VAL A 124 -10.07 -24.21 -23.49
N GLY A 125 -9.79 -22.95 -23.87
CA GLY A 125 -8.64 -22.20 -23.39
C GLY A 125 -9.03 -21.03 -22.50
N LEU A 126 -8.31 -20.83 -21.40
CA LEU A 126 -8.43 -19.65 -20.54
C LEU A 126 -7.20 -18.76 -20.68
N SER A 127 -7.41 -17.46 -20.90
CA SER A 127 -6.33 -16.45 -20.97
C SER A 127 -5.19 -16.90 -21.91
N TYR A 128 -3.95 -17.06 -21.43
CA TYR A 128 -2.81 -17.54 -22.24
C TYR A 128 -3.06 -18.92 -22.88
N GLY A 129 -3.78 -19.83 -22.20
CA GLY A 129 -4.21 -21.09 -22.79
C GLY A 129 -5.18 -20.92 -23.97
N GLY A 130 -5.93 -19.81 -24.01
CA GLY A 130 -6.72 -19.40 -25.17
C GLY A 130 -5.83 -19.00 -26.35
N MET A 131 -4.72 -18.28 -26.11
CA MET A 131 -3.74 -17.93 -27.15
C MET A 131 -3.03 -19.16 -27.72
N VAL A 132 -2.65 -20.11 -26.86
CA VAL A 132 -2.12 -21.41 -27.31
C VAL A 132 -3.18 -22.15 -28.14
N GLY A 133 -4.45 -22.14 -27.72
CA GLY A 133 -5.56 -22.70 -28.49
C GLY A 133 -5.75 -22.06 -29.87
N PHE A 134 -5.56 -20.74 -29.99
CA PHE A 134 -5.58 -20.02 -31.27
C PHE A 134 -4.43 -20.41 -32.20
N GLU A 135 -3.21 -20.51 -31.67
CA GLU A 135 -2.05 -21.00 -32.42
C GLU A 135 -2.22 -22.47 -32.82
N MET A 136 -2.88 -23.28 -32.00
CA MET A 136 -3.25 -24.65 -32.36
C MET A 136 -4.28 -24.70 -33.49
N ALA A 137 -5.37 -23.94 -33.40
CA ALA A 137 -6.39 -23.88 -34.45
C ALA A 137 -5.82 -23.38 -35.78
N ARG A 138 -4.83 -22.49 -35.72
CA ARG A 138 -4.14 -21.94 -36.90
C ARG A 138 -3.20 -22.95 -37.54
N ASN A 139 -2.31 -23.56 -36.76
CA ASN A 139 -1.21 -24.36 -37.28
C ASN A 139 -1.57 -25.85 -37.41
N TYR A 140 -2.62 -26.31 -36.73
CA TYR A 140 -3.10 -27.69 -36.73
C TYR A 140 -4.61 -27.73 -37.02
N PRO A 141 -5.05 -27.24 -38.19
CA PRO A 141 -6.46 -27.07 -38.50
C PRO A 141 -7.26 -28.38 -38.56
N ASP A 142 -6.61 -29.48 -38.92
CA ASP A 142 -7.24 -30.80 -38.98
C ASP A 142 -7.42 -31.43 -37.60
N LEU A 143 -6.66 -30.96 -36.59
CA LEU A 143 -6.69 -31.45 -35.22
C LEU A 143 -7.71 -30.71 -34.34
N VAL A 144 -7.95 -29.43 -34.60
CA VAL A 144 -8.82 -28.59 -33.76
C VAL A 144 -10.19 -28.44 -34.41
N GLU A 145 -11.17 -29.22 -34.01
CA GLU A 145 -12.54 -29.17 -34.56
C GLU A 145 -13.28 -27.90 -34.13
N SER A 146 -13.09 -27.49 -32.87
CA SER A 146 -13.63 -26.24 -32.35
C SER A 146 -12.77 -25.67 -31.22
N LEU A 147 -12.83 -24.35 -31.02
CA LEU A 147 -12.12 -23.65 -29.97
C LEU A 147 -13.10 -22.82 -29.15
N VAL A 148 -13.06 -22.94 -27.83
CA VAL A 148 -13.77 -22.09 -26.88
C VAL A 148 -12.72 -21.33 -26.07
N ALA A 149 -12.57 -20.04 -26.30
CA ALA A 149 -11.63 -19.21 -25.54
C ALA A 149 -12.40 -18.28 -24.59
N SER A 150 -12.08 -18.35 -23.30
CA SER A 150 -12.72 -17.52 -22.28
C SER A 150 -11.69 -16.64 -21.55
N GLY A 151 -12.06 -15.38 -21.30
CA GLY A 151 -11.25 -14.46 -20.51
C GLY A 151 -11.50 -14.56 -19.00
N THR A 152 -12.54 -15.31 -18.58
CA THR A 152 -12.89 -15.57 -17.17
C THR A 152 -13.24 -17.02 -16.90
N VAL A 153 -13.22 -17.39 -15.61
CA VAL A 153 -13.80 -18.65 -15.14
C VAL A 153 -15.32 -18.53 -15.23
N MET A 154 -15.97 -19.34 -16.06
CA MET A 154 -17.44 -19.35 -16.19
C MET A 154 -18.11 -19.94 -14.95
N GLU A 155 -19.16 -19.27 -14.46
CA GLU A 155 -20.29 -19.88 -13.78
C GLU A 155 -21.53 -19.70 -14.67
N LEU A 156 -22.08 -20.80 -15.18
CA LEU A 156 -23.24 -20.80 -16.08
C LEU A 156 -24.53 -20.63 -15.25
N THR A 157 -24.99 -19.39 -15.05
CA THR A 157 -26.38 -19.13 -14.64
C THR A 157 -27.02 -18.00 -15.46
N GLU A 158 -28.28 -18.20 -15.79
CA GLU A 158 -29.05 -17.47 -16.81
C GLU A 158 -29.37 -16.01 -16.42
N SER A 159 -29.02 -15.04 -17.27
CA SER A 159 -29.95 -14.05 -17.88
C SER A 159 -29.19 -12.84 -18.45
N ILE A 160 -29.00 -12.80 -19.76
CA ILE A 160 -28.54 -11.59 -20.48
C ILE A 160 -29.68 -11.15 -21.41
N THR A 161 -30.24 -9.96 -21.17
CA THR A 161 -31.50 -9.50 -21.81
C THR A 161 -31.27 -8.53 -22.97
N ALA A 162 -32.30 -8.34 -23.81
CA ALA A 162 -32.28 -7.46 -24.98
C ALA A 162 -32.05 -5.97 -24.67
N ALA A 163 -32.26 -5.53 -23.42
CA ALA A 163 -31.95 -4.17 -22.98
C ALA A 163 -30.44 -3.87 -22.97
N SER A 164 -29.60 -4.91 -22.80
CA SER A 164 -28.15 -4.80 -22.83
C SER A 164 -27.61 -4.53 -24.24
N LEU A 165 -28.27 -5.07 -25.29
CA LEU A 165 -27.90 -4.84 -26.70
C LEU A 165 -28.11 -3.38 -27.14
N ALA A 166 -29.23 -2.78 -26.76
CA ALA A 166 -29.61 -1.42 -27.17
C ALA A 166 -28.68 -0.34 -26.57
N LYS A 167 -28.14 -0.57 -25.37
CA LYS A 167 -27.15 0.33 -24.74
C LYS A 167 -25.76 0.27 -25.40
N LEU A 168 -25.47 -0.81 -26.12
CA LEU A 168 -24.16 -1.09 -26.73
C LEU A 168 -24.13 -0.79 -28.24
N GLY A 169 -25.24 -0.30 -28.81
CA GLY A 169 -25.34 0.10 -30.22
C GLY A 169 -25.25 -1.06 -31.21
N ALA A 170 -25.62 -2.29 -30.80
CA ALA A 170 -25.71 -3.47 -31.67
C ALA A 170 -27.18 -3.85 -31.91
N ASP A 171 -27.54 -4.20 -33.15
CA ASP A 171 -28.93 -4.48 -33.52
C ASP A 171 -29.32 -5.95 -33.26
N SER A 172 -28.33 -6.86 -33.16
CA SER A 172 -28.55 -8.29 -32.88
C SER A 172 -27.36 -8.97 -32.22
N TRP A 173 -27.60 -10.05 -31.46
CA TRP A 173 -26.54 -10.87 -30.88
C TRP A 173 -25.65 -11.55 -31.94
N SER A 174 -26.14 -11.81 -33.16
CA SER A 174 -25.31 -12.36 -34.25
C SER A 174 -24.21 -11.41 -34.70
N GLU A 175 -24.47 -10.10 -34.71
CA GLU A 175 -23.48 -9.05 -35.00
C GLU A 175 -22.36 -9.00 -33.94
N LEU A 176 -22.70 -9.39 -32.70
CA LEU A 176 -21.81 -9.41 -31.54
C LEU A 176 -21.06 -10.74 -31.38
N LEU A 177 -21.72 -11.88 -31.60
CA LEU A 177 -21.19 -13.23 -31.31
C LEU A 177 -20.43 -13.85 -32.48
N MET A 178 -20.68 -13.39 -33.71
CA MET A 178 -19.97 -13.80 -34.92
C MET A 178 -19.62 -12.57 -35.77
N PRO A 179 -18.74 -11.70 -35.27
CA PRO A 179 -18.45 -10.45 -35.93
C PRO A 179 -17.59 -10.67 -37.18
N ASP A 180 -18.21 -10.39 -38.32
CA ASP A 180 -17.62 -10.36 -39.66
C ASP A 180 -16.93 -9.02 -39.98
N THR A 181 -17.15 -8.01 -39.13
CA THR A 181 -16.53 -6.69 -39.23
C THR A 181 -15.79 -6.29 -37.96
N VAL A 182 -14.81 -5.40 -38.12
CA VAL A 182 -14.00 -4.88 -37.01
C VAL A 182 -14.84 -4.17 -35.94
N ASP A 183 -15.99 -3.60 -36.31
CA ASP A 183 -16.89 -2.92 -35.39
C ASP A 183 -17.74 -3.89 -34.57
N GLY A 184 -18.25 -4.97 -35.17
CA GLY A 184 -18.90 -6.06 -34.44
C GLY A 184 -17.96 -6.72 -33.43
N VAL A 185 -16.68 -6.90 -33.80
CA VAL A 185 -15.63 -7.41 -32.88
C VAL A 185 -15.44 -6.44 -31.72
N LYS A 186 -15.45 -5.12 -31.96
CA LYS A 186 -15.35 -4.10 -30.90
C LYS A 186 -16.52 -4.16 -29.91
N LYS A 187 -17.75 -4.37 -30.39
CA LYS A 187 -18.96 -4.46 -29.55
C LYS A 187 -19.02 -5.76 -28.73
N ALA A 188 -18.39 -6.84 -29.21
CA ALA A 188 -18.32 -8.14 -28.54
C ALA A 188 -17.33 -8.19 -27.37
N LEU A 189 -16.18 -7.55 -27.55
CA LEU A 189 -15.07 -7.56 -26.60
C LEU A 189 -15.31 -6.67 -25.37
N THR A 190 -16.35 -5.84 -25.39
CA THR A 190 -16.72 -4.94 -24.28
C THR A 190 -17.40 -5.61 -23.09
N VAL A 191 -17.69 -6.92 -23.16
CA VAL A 191 -18.56 -7.64 -22.21
C VAL A 191 -17.74 -8.62 -21.34
N GLY A 192 -16.51 -8.27 -20.88
CA GLY A 192 -15.55 -9.31 -20.45
C GLY A 192 -14.59 -9.22 -19.24
N THR A 193 -14.95 -9.57 -17.98
CA THR A 193 -14.11 -10.09 -16.84
C THR A 193 -14.84 -10.22 -15.46
N HIS A 194 -14.39 -10.99 -14.43
CA HIS A 194 -14.93 -10.97 -13.03
C HIS A 194 -14.01 -11.76 -12.03
N GLU A 195 -13.85 -11.28 -10.79
CA GLU A 195 -13.11 -11.92 -9.67
C GLU A 195 -13.82 -13.16 -9.06
N LEU A 196 -13.05 -14.15 -8.58
CA LEU A 196 -13.56 -15.32 -7.84
C LEU A 196 -13.69 -15.04 -6.32
N PRO A 197 -14.90 -15.08 -5.72
CA PRO A 197 -15.16 -14.55 -4.36
C PRO A 197 -14.46 -15.23 -3.18
N TRP A 198 -13.86 -16.41 -3.36
CA TRP A 198 -13.39 -17.27 -2.26
C TRP A 198 -11.86 -17.40 -2.16
N ILE A 199 -11.11 -16.70 -3.02
CA ILE A 199 -9.64 -16.70 -2.99
C ILE A 199 -9.15 -15.35 -2.43
N PRO A 200 -8.44 -15.32 -1.28
CA PRO A 200 -7.96 -14.06 -0.71
C PRO A 200 -7.01 -13.31 -1.65
N ASN A 201 -7.18 -11.98 -1.72
CA ASN A 201 -6.52 -11.07 -2.66
C ASN A 201 -4.97 -11.15 -2.66
N ILE A 202 -4.37 -11.57 -1.54
CA ILE A 202 -2.93 -11.78 -1.41
C ILE A 202 -2.42 -12.95 -2.28
N PHE A 203 -3.23 -13.98 -2.54
CA PHE A 203 -2.85 -15.08 -3.42
C PHE A 203 -2.90 -14.69 -4.90
N PHE A 204 -3.82 -13.78 -5.28
CA PHE A 204 -3.87 -13.18 -6.61
C PHE A 204 -2.68 -12.24 -6.85
N ARG A 205 -2.34 -11.39 -5.86
CA ARG A 205 -1.18 -10.48 -5.91
C ARG A 205 0.16 -11.21 -5.94
N HIS A 206 0.37 -12.22 -5.10
CA HIS A 206 1.61 -13.01 -5.11
C HIS A 206 1.71 -13.96 -6.33
N PHE A 207 0.59 -14.32 -6.96
CA PHE A 207 0.56 -15.00 -8.27
C PHE A 207 1.03 -14.06 -9.40
N LEU A 208 0.59 -12.80 -9.37
CA LEU A 208 1.11 -11.72 -10.23
C LEU A 208 2.56 -11.35 -9.90
N GLU A 209 3.11 -11.75 -8.76
CA GLU A 209 4.55 -11.62 -8.48
C GLU A 209 5.32 -12.83 -9.02
N ALA A 210 4.82 -14.06 -8.80
CA ALA A 210 5.46 -15.30 -9.25
C ALA A 210 5.45 -15.49 -10.78
N MET A 211 4.42 -15.00 -11.50
CA MET A 211 4.41 -14.98 -12.97
C MET A 211 5.44 -14.00 -13.56
N PHE A 212 5.92 -13.03 -12.78
CA PHE A 212 6.63 -11.85 -13.28
C PHE A 212 8.03 -11.65 -12.68
N ASP A 213 8.53 -12.60 -11.88
CA ASP A 213 9.75 -12.44 -11.08
C ASP A 213 11.08 -12.61 -11.86
N ASN A 214 11.06 -13.05 -13.12
CA ASN A 214 12.29 -13.23 -13.92
C ASN A 214 12.47 -12.12 -14.98
N ARG A 215 13.25 -11.09 -14.61
CA ARG A 215 13.59 -9.93 -15.45
C ARG A 215 14.21 -10.26 -16.81
N LYS A 216 14.88 -11.41 -16.96
CA LYS A 216 15.53 -11.85 -18.20
C LYS A 216 14.52 -12.49 -19.17
N GLU A 217 13.62 -13.30 -18.64
CA GLU A 217 12.54 -13.99 -19.37
C GLU A 217 11.47 -12.98 -19.85
N ARG A 218 11.23 -11.91 -19.06
CA ARG A 218 10.44 -10.73 -19.45
C ARG A 218 10.86 -10.15 -20.81
N ASN A 219 12.16 -10.01 -21.04
CA ASN A 219 12.70 -9.40 -22.24
C ASN A 219 12.76 -10.36 -23.43
N GLU A 220 12.85 -11.67 -23.21
CA GLU A 220 12.91 -12.66 -24.29
C GLU A 220 11.51 -12.94 -24.88
N LEU A 221 10.47 -13.01 -24.04
CA LEU A 221 9.07 -13.13 -24.49
C LEU A 221 8.59 -11.87 -25.24
N LEU A 222 8.93 -10.68 -24.73
CA LEU A 222 8.64 -9.41 -25.42
C LEU A 222 9.40 -9.28 -26.74
N LYS A 223 10.62 -9.81 -26.86
CA LYS A 223 11.37 -9.82 -28.13
C LYS A 223 10.79 -10.80 -29.14
N ALA A 224 10.37 -12.00 -28.71
CA ALA A 224 9.76 -13.00 -29.59
C ALA A 224 8.42 -12.52 -30.18
N LEU A 225 7.66 -11.73 -29.43
CA LEU A 225 6.40 -11.12 -29.89
C LEU A 225 6.59 -9.89 -30.80
N VAL A 226 7.81 -9.35 -30.91
CA VAL A 226 8.14 -8.11 -31.63
C VAL A 226 8.95 -8.36 -32.93
N VAL A 227 9.55 -9.53 -33.11
CA VAL A 227 10.32 -9.84 -34.33
C VAL A 227 9.38 -10.21 -35.48
N LYS A 228 9.36 -9.31 -36.46
CA LYS A 228 8.51 -9.25 -37.67
C LYS A 228 8.51 -10.53 -38.52
N ASP A 229 7.32 -10.89 -38.98
CA ASP A 229 7.11 -11.24 -40.39
C ASP A 229 5.83 -10.52 -40.86
N ASN A 230 5.98 -9.68 -41.88
CA ASN A 230 5.14 -8.51 -42.11
C ASN A 230 4.13 -8.66 -43.25
N ASP A 231 3.94 -9.87 -43.80
CA ASP A 231 3.09 -10.09 -44.98
C ASP A 231 2.32 -11.41 -44.92
N ALA A 232 1.45 -11.60 -43.92
CA ALA A 232 0.48 -12.70 -43.92
C ALA A 232 -0.94 -12.20 -43.67
N ALA A 233 -1.86 -12.54 -44.58
CA ALA A 233 -3.28 -12.32 -44.42
C ALA A 233 -3.81 -12.95 -43.11
N LEU A 234 -4.88 -12.36 -42.53
CA LEU A 234 -5.59 -12.95 -41.39
C LEU A 234 -5.88 -14.44 -41.69
N PRO A 235 -5.50 -15.37 -40.80
CA PRO A 235 -5.72 -16.79 -41.05
C PRO A 235 -7.21 -17.05 -41.20
N ILE A 236 -7.57 -17.71 -42.31
CA ILE A 236 -8.93 -18.18 -42.55
C ILE A 236 -9.08 -19.48 -41.77
N TYR A 237 -9.80 -19.43 -40.65
CA TYR A 237 -10.15 -20.62 -39.88
C TYR A 237 -11.33 -21.33 -40.55
N THR A 238 -11.25 -22.65 -40.66
CA THR A 238 -12.36 -23.49 -41.16
C THR A 238 -13.21 -24.08 -40.03
N GLN A 239 -12.81 -23.83 -38.78
CA GLN A 239 -13.32 -24.50 -37.58
C GLN A 239 -14.15 -23.57 -36.70
N ARG A 240 -14.97 -24.14 -35.81
CA ARG A 240 -15.93 -23.36 -35.01
C ARG A 240 -15.22 -22.73 -33.80
N ILE A 241 -15.17 -21.40 -33.71
CA ILE A 241 -14.54 -20.66 -32.60
C ILE A 241 -15.60 -19.92 -31.76
N HIS A 242 -15.59 -20.09 -30.44
CA HIS A 242 -16.48 -19.50 -29.45
C HIS A 242 -15.68 -18.67 -28.44
N LEU A 243 -16.14 -17.44 -28.12
CA LEU A 243 -15.49 -16.53 -27.17
C LEU A 243 -16.43 -16.14 -26.01
N ILE A 244 -15.96 -16.18 -24.77
CA ILE A 244 -16.78 -16.00 -23.54
C ILE A 244 -16.11 -15.01 -22.54
N TRP A 245 -16.86 -14.06 -21.98
CA TRP A 245 -16.30 -12.97 -21.14
C TRP A 245 -17.38 -12.38 -20.14
N GLY A 246 -17.02 -11.87 -18.93
CA GLY A 246 -17.92 -11.32 -17.84
C GLY A 246 -17.95 -9.77 -17.59
N ASP A 247 -18.41 -9.21 -16.47
CA ASP A 247 -18.72 -7.74 -16.35
C ASP A 247 -17.72 -6.74 -15.67
N ASP A 248 -16.59 -7.10 -15.04
CA ASP A 248 -15.59 -6.18 -14.45
C ASP A 248 -14.11 -6.68 -14.61
N ASP A 249 -13.25 -5.85 -15.25
CA ASP A 249 -11.77 -5.96 -15.48
C ASP A 249 -11.22 -5.98 -16.94
N LYS A 250 -11.12 -4.79 -17.52
CA LYS A 250 -10.03 -4.29 -18.38
C LYS A 250 -8.87 -5.27 -18.77
N ILE A 251 -8.75 -5.48 -20.11
CA ILE A 251 -7.52 -5.53 -20.95
C ILE A 251 -7.09 -6.92 -21.54
N PHE A 252 -7.27 -7.13 -22.86
CA PHE A 252 -6.23 -7.06 -23.93
C PHE A 252 -6.83 -7.34 -25.33
N ASN A 253 -6.63 -6.46 -26.33
CA ASN A 253 -6.91 -6.74 -27.76
C ASN A 253 -5.69 -6.42 -28.65
N LEU A 254 -5.30 -7.44 -29.43
CA LEU A 254 -4.27 -7.49 -30.47
C LEU A 254 -4.53 -6.63 -31.72
N LYS A 255 -5.54 -5.75 -31.76
CA LYS A 255 -5.60 -4.61 -32.70
C LYS A 255 -4.94 -3.33 -32.20
N VAL A 256 -4.50 -3.34 -30.94
CA VAL A 256 -3.46 -2.41 -30.50
C VAL A 256 -2.11 -2.85 -31.11
N ALA A 257 -1.92 -4.11 -31.52
CA ALA A 257 -0.68 -4.51 -32.21
C ALA A 257 -0.54 -3.98 -33.65
N ASP A 258 -1.63 -3.69 -34.36
CA ASP A 258 -1.55 -3.11 -35.72
C ASP A 258 -1.55 -1.57 -35.71
N ASN A 259 -2.01 -0.92 -34.63
CA ASN A 259 -1.95 0.54 -34.46
C ASN A 259 -0.91 1.03 -33.43
N ILE A 260 -0.27 0.16 -32.65
CA ILE A 260 1.04 0.44 -32.02
C ILE A 260 2.09 0.29 -33.11
N LYS A 261 2.11 1.24 -34.02
CA LYS A 261 3.38 1.67 -34.60
C LYS A 261 3.89 2.96 -33.96
N GLN A 262 3.10 3.59 -33.09
CA GLN A 262 3.54 4.63 -32.15
C GLN A 262 2.71 4.54 -30.86
N PRO A 263 3.32 4.74 -29.66
CA PRO A 263 2.57 4.90 -28.43
C PRO A 263 1.61 6.08 -28.55
N ASP A 264 0.35 5.87 -28.18
CA ASP A 264 -0.62 6.96 -28.10
C ASP A 264 -0.43 7.76 -26.80
N GLU A 265 -1.09 8.92 -26.70
CA GLU A 265 -0.96 9.80 -25.53
C GLU A 265 -1.33 9.09 -24.22
N ALA A 266 -2.31 8.17 -24.25
CA ALA A 266 -2.74 7.41 -23.07
C ALA A 266 -1.65 6.42 -22.60
N SER A 267 -0.96 5.76 -23.53
CA SER A 267 0.18 4.89 -23.25
C SER A 267 1.33 5.67 -22.62
N VAL A 268 1.60 6.87 -23.13
CA VAL A 268 2.62 7.76 -22.55
C VAL A 268 2.25 8.19 -21.13
N VAL A 269 1.01 8.64 -20.92
CA VAL A 269 0.52 9.10 -19.61
C VAL A 269 0.59 7.97 -18.56
N SER A 270 0.19 6.76 -18.93
CA SER A 270 0.25 5.60 -18.03
C SER A 270 1.69 5.19 -17.70
N THR A 271 2.60 5.25 -18.68
CA THR A 271 4.03 4.95 -18.45
C THR A 271 4.69 6.01 -17.56
N LEU A 272 4.38 7.30 -17.76
CA LEU A 272 4.82 8.37 -16.86
C LEU A 272 4.26 8.22 -15.45
N SER A 273 3.01 7.76 -15.32
CA SER A 273 2.40 7.43 -14.02
C SER A 273 3.12 6.28 -13.31
N ALA A 274 3.57 5.27 -14.07
CA ALA A 274 4.40 4.20 -13.52
C ALA A 274 5.78 4.72 -13.07
N CYS A 275 6.38 5.67 -13.79
CA CYS A 275 7.63 6.31 -13.36
C CYS A 275 7.46 7.04 -12.02
N ILE A 276 6.32 7.71 -11.80
CA ILE A 276 5.99 8.36 -10.52
C ILE A 276 5.91 7.34 -9.40
N ALA A 277 5.18 6.24 -9.61
CA ALA A 277 5.00 5.18 -8.61
C ALA A 277 6.34 4.53 -8.21
N LEU A 278 7.26 4.40 -9.17
CA LEU A 278 8.60 3.82 -8.97
C LEU A 278 9.65 4.85 -8.56
N LYS A 279 9.33 6.16 -8.60
CA LYS A 279 10.28 7.27 -8.46
C LYS A 279 11.49 7.16 -9.41
N ASP A 280 11.29 6.61 -10.62
CA ASP A 280 12.34 6.38 -11.61
C ASP A 280 12.42 7.56 -12.60
N LEU A 281 13.25 8.56 -12.24
CA LEU A 281 13.48 9.76 -13.04
C LEU A 281 14.18 9.46 -14.38
N GLU A 282 15.07 8.47 -14.42
CA GLU A 282 15.83 8.12 -15.63
C GLU A 282 14.92 7.52 -16.71
N LEU A 283 13.99 6.65 -16.30
CA LEU A 283 12.97 6.15 -17.20
C LEU A 283 12.05 7.28 -17.70
N GLY A 284 11.64 8.18 -16.79
CA GLY A 284 10.87 9.36 -17.14
C GLY A 284 11.55 10.27 -18.17
N ARG A 285 12.87 10.48 -18.07
CA ARG A 285 13.67 11.25 -19.04
C ARG A 285 13.72 10.58 -20.41
N LYS A 286 13.93 9.27 -20.47
CA LYS A 286 13.92 8.52 -21.74
C LYS A 286 12.58 8.61 -22.45
N ILE A 287 11.47 8.58 -21.69
CA ILE A 287 10.12 8.75 -22.23
C ILE A 287 9.92 10.19 -22.71
N HIS A 288 10.43 11.19 -21.97
CA HIS A 288 10.42 12.59 -22.41
C HIS A 288 11.16 12.78 -23.74
N ASP A 289 12.38 12.23 -23.89
CA ASP A 289 13.13 12.28 -25.15
C ASP A 289 12.36 11.62 -26.29
N TYR A 290 11.71 10.47 -26.02
CA TYR A 290 10.88 9.78 -26.99
C TYR A 290 9.68 10.64 -27.44
N ILE A 291 8.99 11.30 -26.51
CA ILE A 291 7.88 12.22 -26.81
C ILE A 291 8.36 13.35 -27.72
N CYS A 292 9.49 13.97 -27.40
CA CYS A 292 10.02 15.10 -28.18
C CYS A 292 10.39 14.71 -29.62
N ASN A 293 10.86 13.47 -29.83
CA ASN A 293 11.33 13.01 -31.13
C ASN A 293 10.23 12.36 -32.00
N GLU A 294 9.29 11.62 -31.41
CA GLU A 294 8.42 10.69 -32.16
C GLU A 294 6.92 11.02 -32.11
N ILE A 295 6.41 11.58 -31.00
CA ILE A 295 4.96 11.81 -30.78
C ILE A 295 4.60 13.30 -30.93
N GLY A 296 5.47 14.18 -30.44
CA GLY A 296 5.20 15.60 -30.32
C GLY A 296 4.55 15.98 -28.98
N PHE A 297 4.67 17.27 -28.64
CA PHE A 297 4.18 17.80 -27.38
C PHE A 297 2.72 18.25 -27.49
N THR A 298 1.84 17.66 -26.67
CA THR A 298 0.45 18.09 -26.52
C THR A 298 0.16 18.54 -25.09
N MET A 299 -0.99 19.19 -24.86
CA MET A 299 -1.37 19.64 -23.53
C MET A 299 -1.51 18.49 -22.52
N ILE A 300 -2.01 17.33 -22.96
CA ILE A 300 -2.19 16.14 -22.12
C ILE A 300 -0.81 15.58 -21.74
N ILE A 301 0.07 15.43 -22.72
CA ILE A 301 1.44 14.95 -22.49
C ILE A 301 2.24 15.94 -21.64
N GLY A 302 2.09 17.24 -21.88
CA GLY A 302 2.72 18.30 -21.11
C GLY A 302 2.32 18.26 -19.63
N ASN A 303 1.03 18.10 -19.34
CA ASN A 303 0.54 17.94 -17.98
C ASN A 303 1.10 16.68 -17.31
N ALA A 304 1.18 15.56 -18.02
CA ALA A 304 1.70 14.30 -17.49
C ALA A 304 3.22 14.32 -17.25
N LEU A 305 3.99 14.92 -18.16
CA LEU A 305 5.43 15.12 -17.98
C LEU A 305 5.72 16.04 -16.79
N LEU A 306 4.96 17.13 -16.69
CA LEU A 306 5.09 18.08 -15.59
C LEU A 306 4.77 17.40 -14.24
N ASP A 307 3.69 16.63 -14.14
CA ASP A 307 3.36 15.84 -12.94
C ASP A 307 4.45 14.82 -12.60
N MET A 308 5.02 14.16 -13.61
CA MET A 308 6.11 13.20 -13.44
C MET A 308 7.38 13.86 -12.91
N TYR A 309 7.89 14.91 -13.57
CA TYR A 309 9.09 15.61 -13.12
C TYR A 309 8.90 16.24 -11.74
N ALA A 310 7.74 16.85 -11.48
CA ALA A 310 7.41 17.44 -10.18
C ALA A 310 7.41 16.39 -9.07
N LYS A 311 6.71 15.26 -9.24
CA LYS A 311 6.63 14.21 -8.22
C LYS A 311 7.90 13.37 -8.09
N CYS A 312 8.78 13.38 -9.08
CA CYS A 312 10.13 12.80 -9.01
C CYS A 312 11.18 13.78 -8.45
N GLY A 313 10.78 15.00 -8.06
CA GLY A 313 11.66 15.98 -7.41
C GLY A 313 12.57 16.78 -8.36
N CYS A 314 12.36 16.69 -9.68
CA CYS A 314 13.15 17.41 -10.67
C CYS A 314 12.41 18.68 -11.13
N LEU A 315 12.30 19.64 -10.22
CA LEU A 315 11.49 20.86 -10.40
C LEU A 315 11.98 21.77 -11.52
N ASP A 316 13.29 21.80 -11.79
CA ASP A 316 13.85 22.62 -12.87
C ASP A 316 13.25 22.23 -14.23
N GLU A 317 13.17 20.92 -14.51
CA GLU A 317 12.60 20.44 -15.78
C GLU A 317 11.09 20.55 -15.81
N ALA A 318 10.41 20.30 -14.69
CA ALA A 318 8.98 20.60 -14.58
C ALA A 318 8.70 22.08 -14.88
N ARG A 319 9.53 23.00 -14.37
CA ARG A 319 9.40 24.44 -14.59
C ARG A 319 9.68 24.84 -16.03
N ARG A 320 10.70 24.27 -16.67
CA ARG A 320 10.96 24.51 -18.10
C ARG A 320 9.80 24.08 -18.98
N ILE A 321 9.23 22.90 -18.72
CA ILE A 321 8.04 22.42 -19.44
C ILE A 321 6.88 23.38 -19.20
N PHE A 322 6.59 23.71 -17.94
CA PHE A 322 5.53 24.65 -17.60
C PHE A 322 5.67 25.98 -18.33
N ASP A 323 6.85 26.61 -18.29
CA ASP A 323 7.09 27.91 -18.93
C ASP A 323 6.93 27.82 -20.46
N ALA A 324 7.37 26.72 -21.08
CA ALA A 324 7.24 26.46 -22.51
C ALA A 324 5.80 26.17 -22.98
N MET A 325 4.87 25.81 -22.08
CA MET A 325 3.48 25.52 -22.46
C MET A 325 2.75 26.77 -22.99
N PRO A 326 2.20 26.75 -24.22
CA PRO A 326 1.58 27.91 -24.85
C PRO A 326 0.24 28.32 -24.22
N ARG A 327 -0.47 27.35 -23.62
CA ARG A 327 -1.67 27.58 -22.80
C ARG A 327 -1.50 26.81 -21.51
N LYS A 328 -1.83 27.43 -20.39
CA LYS A 328 -1.72 26.82 -19.06
C LYS A 328 -3.12 26.62 -18.50
N ASN A 329 -3.53 25.37 -18.28
CA ASN A 329 -4.80 25.03 -17.64
C ASN A 329 -4.61 24.86 -16.12
N VAL A 330 -5.68 24.75 -15.35
CA VAL A 330 -5.56 24.69 -13.88
C VAL A 330 -4.72 23.49 -13.42
N ILE A 331 -4.76 22.38 -14.15
CA ILE A 331 -3.97 21.18 -13.85
C ILE A 331 -2.45 21.48 -13.82
N CYS A 332 -1.89 22.17 -14.82
CA CYS A 332 -0.46 22.46 -14.82
C CYS A 332 -0.04 23.41 -13.68
N TRP A 333 -0.89 24.38 -13.30
CA TRP A 333 -0.65 25.24 -12.14
C TRP A 333 -0.66 24.43 -10.84
N THR A 334 -1.67 23.59 -10.64
CA THR A 334 -1.80 22.72 -9.47
C THR A 334 -0.63 21.75 -9.35
N SER A 335 -0.21 21.11 -10.45
CA SER A 335 0.94 20.21 -10.45
C SER A 335 2.26 20.93 -10.13
N MET A 336 2.48 22.15 -10.63
CA MET A 336 3.66 22.93 -10.26
C MET A 336 3.65 23.34 -8.79
N VAL A 337 2.54 23.92 -8.31
CA VAL A 337 2.40 24.33 -6.90
C VAL A 337 2.62 23.13 -5.98
N SER A 338 1.99 21.98 -6.28
CA SER A 338 2.17 20.75 -5.51
C SER A 338 3.61 20.24 -5.57
N GLY A 339 4.29 20.37 -6.71
CA GLY A 339 5.70 20.03 -6.87
C GLY A 339 6.59 20.86 -5.95
N TYR A 340 6.47 22.19 -5.99
CA TYR A 340 7.24 23.09 -5.13
C TYR A 340 6.95 22.85 -3.64
N VAL A 341 5.69 22.64 -3.28
CA VAL A 341 5.27 22.24 -1.92
C VAL A 341 6.00 20.97 -1.49
N ASN A 342 5.94 19.89 -2.28
CA ASN A 342 6.57 18.61 -1.94
C ASN A 342 8.11 18.69 -1.77
N CYS A 343 8.75 19.70 -2.38
CA CYS A 343 10.18 19.96 -2.22
C CYS A 343 10.50 21.01 -1.14
N GLY A 344 9.50 21.50 -0.39
CA GLY A 344 9.67 22.52 0.65
C GLY A 344 9.96 23.93 0.17
N GLN A 345 9.76 24.22 -1.12
CA GLN A 345 9.94 25.54 -1.72
C GLN A 345 8.62 26.32 -1.70
N LEU A 346 8.12 26.64 -0.50
CA LEU A 346 6.79 27.24 -0.32
C LEU A 346 6.65 28.64 -0.92
N ASP A 347 7.71 29.45 -0.91
CA ASP A 347 7.64 30.81 -1.44
C ASP A 347 7.46 30.80 -2.96
N GLU A 348 8.12 29.88 -3.67
CA GLU A 348 7.93 29.64 -5.11
C GLU A 348 6.54 29.06 -5.41
N ALA A 349 6.05 28.15 -4.56
CA ALA A 349 4.69 27.65 -4.66
C ALA A 349 3.66 28.79 -4.52
N LYS A 350 3.89 29.71 -3.57
CA LYS A 350 3.04 30.88 -3.35
C LYS A 350 3.07 31.86 -4.51
N ASP A 351 4.25 32.19 -5.06
CA ASP A 351 4.37 33.05 -6.25
C ASP A 351 3.56 32.48 -7.43
N LEU A 352 3.72 31.18 -7.73
CA LEU A 352 2.96 30.55 -8.80
C LEU A 352 1.46 30.48 -8.51
N PHE A 353 1.08 30.21 -7.27
CA PHE A 353 -0.32 30.25 -6.85
C PHE A 353 -0.92 31.63 -7.12
N GLU A 354 -0.27 32.71 -6.65
CA GLU A 354 -0.74 34.09 -6.82
C GLU A 354 -0.85 34.48 -8.30
N ARG A 355 0.14 34.10 -9.11
CA ARG A 355 0.18 34.34 -10.57
C ARG A 355 -0.83 33.54 -11.38
N SER A 356 -1.41 32.48 -10.83
CA SER A 356 -2.41 31.68 -11.54
C SER A 356 -3.65 32.53 -11.85
N PRO A 357 -4.07 32.64 -13.13
CA PRO A 357 -5.22 33.46 -13.52
C PRO A 357 -6.56 32.83 -13.10
N ILE A 358 -6.61 31.53 -12.86
CA ILE A 358 -7.79 30.79 -12.42
C ILE A 358 -7.39 29.87 -11.28
N LYS A 359 -7.96 30.10 -10.10
CA LYS A 359 -7.74 29.29 -8.90
C LYS A 359 -9.01 28.51 -8.59
N ASP A 360 -9.04 27.24 -8.97
CA ASP A 360 -10.12 26.33 -8.59
C ASP A 360 -9.90 25.79 -7.17
N ILE A 361 -10.89 25.06 -6.66
CA ILE A 361 -10.85 24.46 -5.32
C ILE A 361 -9.63 23.57 -5.11
N VAL A 362 -9.16 22.88 -6.16
CA VAL A 362 -8.02 21.97 -6.08
C VAL A 362 -6.73 22.75 -5.88
N LEU A 363 -6.54 23.85 -6.61
CA LEU A 363 -5.36 24.72 -6.45
C LEU A 363 -5.31 25.39 -5.06
N TRP A 364 -6.45 25.88 -4.56
CA TRP A 364 -6.56 26.42 -3.19
C TRP A 364 -6.20 25.35 -2.14
N THR A 365 -6.78 24.17 -2.27
CA THR A 365 -6.54 23.04 -1.35
C THR A 365 -5.08 22.60 -1.38
N ALA A 366 -4.44 22.58 -2.54
CA ALA A 366 -3.03 22.23 -2.67
C ALA A 366 -2.12 23.21 -1.92
N MET A 367 -2.37 24.52 -2.04
CA MET A 367 -1.59 25.54 -1.34
C MET A 367 -1.83 25.53 0.17
N ILE A 368 -3.09 25.36 0.61
CA ILE A 368 -3.46 25.21 2.03
C ILE A 368 -2.77 23.97 2.64
N ASN A 369 -2.84 22.82 1.96
CA ASN A 369 -2.12 21.62 2.37
C ASN A 369 -0.62 21.86 2.48
N GLY A 370 -0.03 22.61 1.54
CA GLY A 370 1.38 22.95 1.57
C GLY A 370 1.76 23.74 2.83
N PHE A 371 1.00 24.78 3.18
CA PHE A 371 1.28 25.49 4.43
C PHE A 371 1.11 24.62 5.68
N VAL A 372 0.10 23.76 5.71
CA VAL A 372 -0.10 22.80 6.81
C VAL A 372 1.07 21.82 6.94
N GLN A 373 1.55 21.24 5.82
CA GLN A 373 2.65 20.27 5.82
C GLN A 373 3.95 20.80 6.44
N PHE A 374 4.17 22.12 6.36
CA PHE A 374 5.35 22.79 6.92
C PHE A 374 5.01 23.62 8.17
N ASN A 375 3.94 23.26 8.88
CA ASN A 375 3.55 23.85 10.17
C ASN A 375 3.30 25.38 10.13
N ARG A 376 2.93 25.94 8.97
CA ARG A 376 2.57 27.36 8.76
C ARG A 376 1.05 27.55 8.80
N VAL A 377 0.43 27.10 9.89
CA VAL A 377 -1.04 26.99 10.02
C VAL A 377 -1.75 28.36 9.91
N ASP A 378 -1.15 29.44 10.41
CA ASP A 378 -1.71 30.79 10.28
C ASP A 378 -1.87 31.22 8.82
N GLU A 379 -0.90 30.92 7.97
CA GLU A 379 -0.97 31.22 6.54
C GLU A 379 -1.99 30.33 5.81
N ALA A 380 -2.12 29.08 6.23
CA ALA A 380 -3.17 28.20 5.74
C ALA A 380 -4.57 28.77 6.08
N MET A 381 -4.76 29.29 7.30
CA MET A 381 -6.01 29.92 7.73
C MET A 381 -6.30 31.24 7.01
N LEU A 382 -5.26 32.04 6.70
CA LEU A 382 -5.40 33.24 5.88
C LEU A 382 -5.85 32.90 4.46
N LEU A 383 -5.22 31.91 3.82
CA LEU A 383 -5.65 31.45 2.49
C LEU A 383 -7.07 30.86 2.51
N PHE A 384 -7.46 30.17 3.57
CA PHE A 384 -8.84 29.68 3.70
C PHE A 384 -9.87 30.82 3.70
N ARG A 385 -9.59 31.91 4.41
CA ARG A 385 -10.46 33.10 4.41
C ARG A 385 -10.45 33.79 3.05
N GLU A 386 -9.29 33.88 2.40
CA GLU A 386 -9.17 34.46 1.07
C GLU A 386 -9.95 33.64 0.03
N MET A 387 -9.88 32.31 0.09
CA MET A 387 -10.65 31.39 -0.74
C MET A 387 -12.16 31.68 -0.65
N GLN A 388 -12.67 31.83 0.58
CA GLN A 388 -14.07 32.16 0.84
C GLN A 388 -14.45 33.56 0.32
N TYR A 389 -13.58 34.56 0.51
CA TYR A 389 -13.79 35.92 0.01
C TYR A 389 -13.88 35.96 -1.52
N ASN A 390 -13.11 35.10 -2.20
CA ASN A 390 -13.17 34.90 -3.65
C ASN A 390 -14.38 34.06 -4.11
N GLY A 391 -15.30 33.71 -3.21
CA GLY A 391 -16.51 32.95 -3.53
C GLY A 391 -16.27 31.46 -3.81
N VAL A 392 -15.05 30.96 -3.59
CA VAL A 392 -14.75 29.54 -3.69
C VAL A 392 -15.12 28.89 -2.36
N LYS A 393 -16.07 27.94 -2.38
CA LYS A 393 -16.51 27.26 -1.16
C LYS A 393 -15.54 26.12 -0.80
N PRO A 394 -14.90 26.15 0.39
CA PRO A 394 -14.14 25.02 0.89
C PRO A 394 -14.92 23.71 0.92
N ASP A 395 -14.27 22.63 0.51
CA ASP A 395 -14.82 21.28 0.55
C ASP A 395 -14.27 20.48 1.74
N LYS A 396 -14.68 19.20 1.81
CA LYS A 396 -14.23 18.24 2.82
C LYS A 396 -12.70 18.13 2.91
N PHE A 397 -12.01 18.13 1.76
CA PHE A 397 -10.56 17.96 1.74
C PHE A 397 -9.83 19.20 2.26
N THR A 398 -10.37 20.39 1.94
CA THR A 398 -9.86 21.66 2.46
C THR A 398 -9.98 21.73 3.99
N VAL A 399 -11.15 21.38 4.54
CA VAL A 399 -11.35 21.44 6.00
C VAL A 399 -10.56 20.37 6.75
N VAL A 400 -10.43 19.16 6.19
CA VAL A 400 -9.60 18.08 6.78
C VAL A 400 -8.14 18.53 6.87
N ALA A 401 -7.60 19.16 5.82
CA ALA A 401 -6.24 19.70 5.84
C ALA A 401 -6.03 20.70 6.98
N LEU A 402 -6.97 21.64 7.15
CA LEU A 402 -6.89 22.64 8.21
C LEU A 402 -7.04 22.04 9.60
N LEU A 403 -7.92 21.03 9.78
CA LEU A 403 -8.04 20.29 11.03
C LEU A 403 -6.73 19.59 11.39
N THR A 404 -6.05 18.98 10.41
CA THR A 404 -4.71 18.40 10.61
C THR A 404 -3.70 19.46 11.05
N GLY A 405 -3.71 20.64 10.42
CA GLY A 405 -2.87 21.77 10.84
C GLY A 405 -3.17 22.21 12.28
N CYS A 406 -4.44 22.39 12.63
CA CYS A 406 -4.84 22.76 13.99
C CYS A 406 -4.39 21.70 15.01
N ALA A 407 -4.47 20.41 14.66
CA ALA A 407 -4.01 19.32 15.50
C ALA A 407 -2.48 19.35 15.74
N GLN A 408 -1.69 19.79 14.75
CA GLN A 408 -0.22 19.87 14.86
C GLN A 408 0.24 20.99 15.79
N VAL A 409 -0.43 22.15 15.77
CA VAL A 409 -0.05 23.32 16.60
C VAL A 409 -0.86 23.44 17.89
N GLY A 410 -1.85 22.57 18.11
CA GLY A 410 -2.75 22.64 19.27
C GLY A 410 -3.76 23.79 19.23
N ALA A 411 -4.14 24.25 18.03
CA ALA A 411 -5.01 25.40 17.80
C ALA A 411 -6.50 25.05 17.97
N LEU A 412 -6.94 24.91 19.23
CA LEU A 412 -8.28 24.43 19.58
C LEU A 412 -9.40 25.32 19.06
N GLU A 413 -9.26 26.65 19.15
CA GLU A 413 -10.33 27.58 18.81
C GLU A 413 -10.55 27.64 17.29
N GLN A 414 -9.48 27.60 16.51
CA GLN A 414 -9.47 27.50 15.06
C GLN A 414 -10.08 26.17 14.63
N GLY A 415 -9.72 25.07 15.30
CA GLY A 415 -10.31 23.75 15.08
C GLY A 415 -11.83 23.71 15.35
N LYS A 416 -12.29 24.30 16.46
CA LYS A 416 -13.73 24.45 16.77
C LYS A 416 -14.44 25.26 15.70
N TRP A 417 -13.85 26.36 15.25
CA TRP A 417 -14.43 27.20 14.20
C TRP A 417 -14.58 26.43 12.87
N ILE A 418 -13.57 25.64 12.48
CA ILE A 418 -13.66 24.77 11.29
C ILE A 418 -14.76 23.72 11.45
N HIS A 419 -14.90 23.11 12.63
CA HIS A 419 -15.97 22.17 12.91
C HIS A 419 -17.36 22.82 12.79
N THR A 420 -17.56 24.03 13.35
CA THR A 420 -18.79 24.81 13.16
C THR A 420 -19.03 25.14 11.68
N TYR A 421 -17.99 25.50 10.93
CA TYR A 421 -18.08 25.73 9.49
C TYR A 421 -18.57 24.49 8.73
N MET A 422 -18.13 23.29 9.12
CA MET A 422 -18.61 22.03 8.53
C MET A 422 -20.11 21.84 8.74
N ASP A 423 -20.62 22.11 9.95
CA ASP A 423 -22.04 22.01 10.28
C ASP A 423 -22.88 23.03 9.49
N GLU A 424 -22.47 24.30 9.47
CA GLU A 424 -23.16 25.39 8.78
C GLU A 424 -23.24 25.16 7.27
N ASN A 425 -22.20 24.55 6.68
CA ASN A 425 -22.12 24.27 5.25
C ASN A 425 -22.56 22.84 4.88
N ARG A 426 -23.07 22.07 5.85
CA ARG A 426 -23.56 20.68 5.66
C ARG A 426 -22.50 19.77 5.04
N ILE A 427 -21.24 19.94 5.42
CA ILE A 427 -20.14 19.04 5.05
C ILE A 427 -20.31 17.77 5.88
N ALA A 428 -20.55 16.63 5.22
CA ALA A 428 -20.79 15.36 5.91
C ALA A 428 -19.55 14.91 6.69
N ILE A 429 -19.76 14.56 7.96
CA ILE A 429 -18.75 13.90 8.79
C ILE A 429 -18.80 12.40 8.50
N ASP A 430 -18.05 11.99 7.47
CA ASP A 430 -17.79 10.59 7.16
C ASP A 430 -16.56 10.06 7.92
N ALA A 431 -16.12 8.84 7.63
CA ALA A 431 -14.97 8.23 8.30
C ALA A 431 -13.70 9.09 8.23
N VAL A 432 -13.44 9.74 7.09
CA VAL A 432 -12.24 10.57 6.88
C VAL A 432 -12.32 11.86 7.70
N ALA A 433 -13.42 12.60 7.57
CA ALA A 433 -13.59 13.86 8.30
C ALA A 433 -13.73 13.63 9.81
N GLY A 434 -14.41 12.56 10.23
CA GLY A 434 -14.53 12.17 11.63
C GLY A 434 -13.19 11.82 12.27
N THR A 435 -12.34 11.07 11.55
CA THR A 435 -10.97 10.76 12.02
C THR A 435 -10.13 12.03 12.21
N ALA A 436 -10.20 12.99 11.29
CA ALA A 436 -9.49 14.27 11.41
C ALA A 436 -9.99 15.11 12.60
N LEU A 437 -11.30 15.14 12.85
CA LEU A 437 -11.87 15.81 14.02
C LEU A 437 -11.45 15.13 15.34
N ILE A 438 -11.43 13.80 15.39
CA ILE A 438 -10.94 13.04 16.54
C ILE A 438 -9.49 13.43 16.85
N ASP A 439 -8.60 13.39 15.86
CA ASP A 439 -7.19 13.73 16.02
C ASP A 439 -6.99 15.19 16.45
N MET A 440 -7.72 16.13 15.83
CA MET A 440 -7.67 17.56 16.17
C MET A 440 -8.06 17.79 17.62
N TYR A 441 -9.25 17.34 18.05
CA TYR A 441 -9.69 17.55 19.43
C TYR A 441 -8.80 16.83 20.43
N ALA A 442 -8.36 15.61 20.13
CA ALA A 442 -7.49 14.86 21.03
C ALA A 442 -6.13 15.56 21.22
N LYS A 443 -5.46 16.00 20.15
CA LYS A 443 -4.17 16.71 20.26
C LYS A 443 -4.31 18.10 20.88
N CYS A 444 -5.46 18.74 20.73
CA CYS A 444 -5.79 20.00 21.42
C CYS A 444 -6.25 19.81 22.88
N GLY A 445 -6.05 18.63 23.49
CA GLY A 445 -6.38 18.41 24.91
C GLY A 445 -7.85 18.03 25.20
N CYS A 446 -8.72 18.01 24.20
CA CYS A 446 -10.17 17.83 24.35
C CYS A 446 -10.62 16.38 24.06
N ILE A 447 -10.09 15.42 24.81
CA ILE A 447 -10.35 13.98 24.57
C ILE A 447 -11.84 13.62 24.66
N ASP A 448 -12.62 14.25 25.54
CA ASP A 448 -14.05 13.95 25.69
C ASP A 448 -14.84 14.33 24.43
N LYS A 449 -14.47 15.43 23.76
CA LYS A 449 -15.10 15.83 22.49
C LYS A 449 -14.74 14.87 21.36
N SER A 450 -13.52 14.35 21.36
CA SER A 450 -13.10 13.32 20.40
C SER A 450 -13.92 12.03 20.55
N LEU A 451 -14.24 11.62 21.79
CA LEU A 451 -15.12 10.48 22.07
C LEU A 451 -16.56 10.74 21.60
N GLU A 452 -17.09 11.95 21.85
CA GLU A 452 -18.42 12.35 21.38
C GLU A 452 -18.52 12.22 19.84
N ILE A 453 -17.52 12.73 19.13
CA ILE A 453 -17.44 12.62 17.66
C ILE A 453 -17.38 11.16 17.24
N PHE A 454 -16.47 10.37 17.84
CA PHE A 454 -16.34 8.95 17.52
C PHE A 454 -17.67 8.21 17.68
N TYR A 455 -18.37 8.37 18.81
CA TYR A 455 -19.67 7.71 19.00
C TYR A 455 -20.74 8.24 18.06
N GLY A 456 -20.71 9.52 17.68
CA GLY A 456 -21.63 10.15 16.74
C GLY A 456 -21.45 9.73 15.26
N MET A 457 -20.29 9.19 14.88
CA MET A 457 -20.04 8.74 13.50
C MET A 457 -20.93 7.56 13.12
N LYS A 458 -21.66 7.69 11.99
CA LYS A 458 -22.50 6.61 11.44
C LYS A 458 -21.67 5.46 10.86
N GLU A 459 -20.64 5.81 10.10
CA GLU A 459 -19.69 4.86 9.51
C GLU A 459 -18.33 5.06 10.18
N LYS A 460 -17.74 3.94 10.62
CA LYS A 460 -16.42 3.88 11.25
C LYS A 460 -15.57 2.93 10.43
N ASP A 461 -14.35 3.33 10.13
CA ASP A 461 -13.33 2.49 9.54
C ASP A 461 -12.23 2.18 10.55
N THR A 462 -11.27 1.33 10.18
CA THR A 462 -10.11 0.99 11.01
C THR A 462 -9.39 2.26 11.48
N ALA A 463 -9.19 3.25 10.60
CA ALA A 463 -8.48 4.49 10.93
C ALA A 463 -9.15 5.28 12.06
N SER A 464 -10.48 5.40 12.06
CA SER A 464 -11.23 6.09 13.12
C SER A 464 -11.13 5.37 14.48
N TRP A 465 -11.14 4.03 14.49
CA TRP A 465 -10.91 3.22 15.70
C TRP A 465 -9.48 3.39 16.22
N THR A 466 -8.50 3.29 15.33
CA THR A 466 -7.09 3.47 15.66
C THR A 466 -6.84 4.86 16.25
N ALA A 467 -7.38 5.92 15.62
CA ALA A 467 -7.22 7.29 16.08
C ALA A 467 -7.75 7.50 17.51
N ILE A 468 -8.96 6.99 17.83
CA ILE A 468 -9.51 7.17 19.18
C ILE A 468 -8.77 6.32 20.22
N ILE A 469 -8.32 5.10 19.88
CA ILE A 469 -7.54 4.23 20.78
C ILE A 469 -6.18 4.88 21.10
N CYS A 470 -5.46 5.35 20.09
CA CYS A 470 -4.18 6.06 20.26
C CYS A 470 -4.36 7.34 21.08
N SER A 471 -5.42 8.10 20.79
CA SER A 471 -5.73 9.33 21.52
C SER A 471 -5.98 9.06 23.00
N LEU A 472 -6.81 8.06 23.33
CA LEU A 472 -7.05 7.68 24.73
C LEU A 472 -5.79 7.19 25.44
N ALA A 473 -4.93 6.44 24.74
CA ALA A 473 -3.67 5.94 25.27
C ALA A 473 -2.73 7.08 25.69
N VAL A 474 -2.51 8.06 24.78
CA VAL A 474 -1.65 9.22 25.04
C VAL A 474 -2.18 10.06 26.20
N HIS A 475 -3.50 10.19 26.32
CA HIS A 475 -4.19 10.87 27.43
C HIS A 475 -4.26 10.05 28.74
N GLY A 476 -3.61 8.88 28.81
CA GLY A 476 -3.57 8.04 30.00
C GLY A 476 -4.90 7.38 30.36
N ARG A 477 -5.89 7.38 29.46
CA ARG A 477 -7.20 6.73 29.63
C ARG A 477 -7.12 5.24 29.28
N THR A 478 -6.14 4.52 29.85
CA THR A 478 -5.79 3.14 29.50
C THR A 478 -6.98 2.18 29.48
N SER A 479 -7.81 2.17 30.53
CA SER A 479 -8.96 1.26 30.61
C SER A 479 -9.93 1.45 29.45
N LYS A 480 -10.18 2.70 29.05
CA LYS A 480 -11.09 3.01 27.93
C LYS A 480 -10.47 2.67 26.58
N ALA A 481 -9.16 2.90 26.41
CA ALA A 481 -8.44 2.52 25.20
C ALA A 481 -8.52 1.00 24.94
N LEU A 482 -8.28 0.19 25.98
CA LEU A 482 -8.34 -1.28 25.87
C LEU A 482 -9.77 -1.82 25.73
N GLU A 483 -10.76 -1.14 26.33
CA GLU A 483 -12.18 -1.40 26.11
C GLU A 483 -12.54 -1.19 24.64
N LEU A 484 -12.20 -0.03 24.05
CA LEU A 484 -12.47 0.27 22.65
C LEU A 484 -11.72 -0.66 21.69
N PHE A 485 -10.48 -1.05 22.01
CA PHE A 485 -9.76 -2.06 21.23
C PHE A 485 -10.49 -3.41 21.24
N THR A 486 -11.10 -3.78 22.36
CA THR A 486 -11.91 -4.99 22.45
C THR A 486 -13.19 -4.86 21.63
N THR A 487 -13.86 -3.71 21.71
CA THR A 487 -15.05 -3.42 20.89
C THR A 487 -14.74 -3.41 19.39
N MET A 488 -13.61 -2.83 18.97
CA MET A 488 -13.14 -2.83 17.57
C MET A 488 -13.08 -4.26 17.01
N LYS A 489 -12.46 -5.18 17.76
CA LYS A 489 -12.38 -6.61 17.39
C LYS A 489 -13.76 -7.27 17.33
N GLN A 490 -14.63 -6.99 18.31
CA GLN A 490 -15.99 -7.53 18.35
C GLN A 490 -16.86 -7.02 17.19
N SER A 491 -16.60 -5.81 16.71
CA SER A 491 -17.25 -5.21 15.54
C SER A 491 -16.67 -5.69 14.20
N GLY A 492 -15.72 -6.63 14.20
CA GLY A 492 -15.17 -7.25 12.98
C GLY A 492 -14.07 -6.44 12.29
N PHE A 493 -13.60 -5.34 12.89
CA PHE A 493 -12.47 -4.58 12.35
C PHE A 493 -11.16 -5.26 12.71
N VAL A 494 -10.27 -5.39 11.73
CA VAL A 494 -8.94 -6.00 11.91
C VAL A 494 -7.97 -4.92 12.36
N PRO A 495 -7.34 -5.06 13.55
CA PRO A 495 -6.25 -4.19 13.99
C PRO A 495 -5.08 -4.22 13.01
N ASP A 496 -4.52 -3.04 12.73
CA ASP A 496 -3.28 -2.85 11.97
C ASP A 496 -2.10 -2.55 12.91
N ASP A 497 -0.93 -2.29 12.32
CA ASP A 497 0.30 -1.96 13.05
C ASP A 497 0.13 -0.70 13.91
N ILE A 498 -0.49 0.35 13.36
CA ILE A 498 -0.73 1.61 14.11
C ILE A 498 -1.66 1.38 15.31
N THR A 499 -2.66 0.50 15.18
CA THR A 499 -3.55 0.11 16.28
C THR A 499 -2.77 -0.52 17.43
N PHE A 500 -1.80 -1.38 17.13
CA PHE A 500 -0.96 -1.99 18.16
C PHE A 500 -0.03 -1.00 18.83
N VAL A 501 0.46 0.03 18.13
CA VAL A 501 1.17 1.16 18.77
C VAL A 501 0.29 1.82 19.84
N GLY A 502 -0.98 2.10 19.52
CA GLY A 502 -1.94 2.67 20.49
C GLY A 502 -2.20 1.77 21.70
N VAL A 503 -2.42 0.47 21.47
CA VAL A 503 -2.65 -0.51 22.55
C VAL A 503 -1.43 -0.67 23.45
N LEU A 504 -0.23 -0.75 22.87
CA LEU A 504 1.01 -0.87 23.65
C LEU A 504 1.33 0.41 24.40
N THR A 505 1.05 1.59 23.84
CA THR A 505 1.14 2.88 24.54
C THR A 505 0.19 2.91 25.74
N ALA A 506 -1.06 2.44 25.58
CA ALA A 506 -2.01 2.34 26.69
C ALA A 506 -1.51 1.40 27.79
N CYS A 507 -0.90 0.26 27.42
CA CYS A 507 -0.26 -0.64 28.38
C CYS A 507 0.91 0.03 29.09
N SER A 508 1.77 0.77 28.37
CA SER A 508 2.89 1.51 28.95
C SER A 508 2.43 2.52 29.99
N HIS A 509 1.51 3.41 29.62
CA HIS A 509 0.98 4.44 30.51
C HIS A 509 0.19 3.87 31.68
N GLY A 510 -0.42 2.69 31.51
CA GLY A 510 -1.12 1.98 32.58
C GLY A 510 -0.24 1.05 33.43
N GLY A 511 1.06 0.90 33.12
CA GLY A 511 1.95 -0.06 33.78
C GLY A 511 1.55 -1.53 33.60
N LEU A 512 0.80 -1.85 32.55
CA LEU A 512 0.22 -3.18 32.29
C LEU A 512 1.21 -4.09 31.57
N VAL A 513 2.30 -4.47 32.26
CA VAL A 513 3.42 -5.22 31.66
C VAL A 513 2.97 -6.56 31.07
N LYS A 514 2.09 -7.30 31.75
CA LYS A 514 1.64 -8.63 31.31
C LYS A 514 0.80 -8.52 30.03
N GLU A 515 -0.13 -7.59 30.02
CA GLU A 515 -1.02 -7.29 28.90
C GLU A 515 -0.21 -6.76 27.70
N GLY A 516 0.75 -5.86 27.94
CA GLY A 516 1.63 -5.34 26.89
C GLY A 516 2.42 -6.46 26.20
N ARG A 517 2.98 -7.41 26.96
CA ARG A 517 3.61 -8.61 26.38
C ARG A 517 2.62 -9.44 25.58
N GLN A 518 1.43 -9.71 26.12
CA GLN A 518 0.41 -10.50 25.44
C GLN A 518 0.02 -9.86 24.10
N TYR A 519 -0.21 -8.54 24.09
CA TYR A 519 -0.56 -7.83 22.87
C TYR A 519 0.59 -7.82 21.86
N PHE A 520 1.83 -7.57 22.29
CA PHE A 520 3.01 -7.62 21.44
C PHE A 520 3.18 -9.01 20.77
N HIS A 521 2.99 -10.10 21.53
CA HIS A 521 3.02 -11.46 20.97
C HIS A 521 1.83 -11.74 20.06
N SER A 522 0.64 -11.26 20.40
CA SER A 522 -0.57 -11.44 19.59
C SER A 522 -0.44 -10.75 18.23
N MET A 523 0.18 -9.58 18.17
CA MET A 523 0.46 -8.82 16.95
C MET A 523 1.25 -9.68 15.95
N MET A 524 2.31 -10.35 16.41
CA MET A 524 3.14 -11.23 15.58
C MET A 524 2.42 -12.55 15.24
N ASN A 525 1.85 -13.23 16.24
CA ASN A 525 1.40 -14.61 16.08
C ASN A 525 -0.01 -14.74 15.50
N ILE A 526 -0.92 -13.81 15.85
CA ILE A 526 -2.32 -13.84 15.44
C ILE A 526 -2.53 -12.95 14.22
N TYR A 527 -2.02 -11.73 14.27
CA TYR A 527 -2.24 -10.74 13.22
C TYR A 527 -1.16 -10.73 12.13
N GLN A 528 -0.06 -11.47 12.33
CA GLN A 528 1.05 -11.55 11.36
C GLN A 528 1.64 -10.18 11.01
N ILE A 529 1.63 -9.26 11.98
CA ILE A 529 2.20 -7.92 11.87
C ILE A 529 3.64 -7.96 12.39
N GLU A 530 4.59 -7.60 11.53
CA GLU A 530 5.99 -7.50 11.90
C GLU A 530 6.24 -6.25 12.79
N PRO A 531 6.93 -6.40 13.94
CA PRO A 531 7.20 -5.26 14.80
C PRO A 531 8.12 -4.23 14.14
N LYS A 532 7.60 -3.00 14.00
CA LYS A 532 8.36 -1.80 13.64
C LYS A 532 8.95 -1.10 14.88
N THR A 533 9.83 -0.12 14.65
CA THR A 533 10.52 0.68 15.66
C THR A 533 9.58 1.33 16.68
N GLU A 534 8.39 1.74 16.27
CA GLU A 534 7.38 2.34 17.13
C GLU A 534 6.84 1.34 18.16
N HIS A 535 6.65 0.07 17.77
CA HIS A 535 6.20 -1.00 18.67
C HIS A 535 7.27 -1.33 19.71
N TYR A 536 8.53 -1.42 19.27
CA TYR A 536 9.66 -1.58 20.18
C TYR A 536 9.77 -0.38 21.13
N GLY A 537 9.54 0.84 20.64
CA GLY A 537 9.48 2.06 21.47
C GLY A 537 8.47 1.97 22.59
N CYS A 538 7.25 1.51 22.28
CA CYS A 538 6.21 1.30 23.30
C CYS A 538 6.64 0.23 24.33
N MET A 539 7.27 -0.86 23.89
CA MET A 539 7.77 -1.90 24.79
C MET A 539 8.96 -1.43 25.63
N MET A 540 9.86 -0.61 25.08
CA MET A 540 10.97 -0.01 25.81
C MET A 540 10.48 0.94 26.90
N ASP A 541 9.49 1.78 26.57
CA ASP A 541 8.86 2.66 27.56
C ASP A 541 8.17 1.84 28.67
N LEU A 542 7.40 0.81 28.31
CA LEU A 542 6.70 -0.06 29.26
C LEU A 542 7.66 -0.81 30.20
N LEU A 543 8.68 -1.48 29.64
CA LEU A 543 9.66 -2.25 30.42
C LEU A 543 10.59 -1.34 31.23
N GLY A 544 11.02 -0.23 30.62
CA GLY A 544 11.83 0.80 31.24
C GLY A 544 11.14 1.38 32.48
N ARG A 545 9.88 1.82 32.37
CA ARG A 545 9.08 2.32 33.49
C ARG A 545 8.74 1.28 34.56
N ALA A 546 8.84 -0.02 34.22
CA ALA A 546 8.65 -1.11 35.15
C ALA A 546 9.94 -1.56 35.84
N GLY A 547 11.10 -0.98 35.48
CA GLY A 547 12.42 -1.38 36.00
C GLY A 547 12.93 -2.71 35.45
N LEU A 548 12.34 -3.22 34.36
CA LEU A 548 12.72 -4.49 33.74
C LEU A 548 13.82 -4.27 32.69
N LEU A 549 14.94 -3.70 33.12
CA LEU A 549 16.00 -3.21 32.24
C LEU A 549 16.68 -4.33 31.45
N ASP A 550 16.95 -5.48 32.07
CA ASP A 550 17.56 -6.63 31.40
C ASP A 550 16.72 -7.14 30.22
N GLU A 551 15.41 -7.27 30.43
CA GLU A 551 14.47 -7.69 29.39
C GLU A 551 14.39 -6.65 28.27
N ALA A 552 14.44 -5.36 28.63
CA ALA A 552 14.48 -4.29 27.65
C ALA A 552 15.76 -4.34 26.79
N GLU A 553 16.94 -4.56 27.40
CA GLU A 553 18.20 -4.74 26.67
C GLU A 553 18.16 -6.01 25.77
N GLU A 554 17.53 -7.10 26.21
CA GLU A 554 17.35 -8.29 25.38
C GLU A 554 16.43 -8.06 24.18
N LEU A 555 15.35 -7.30 24.35
CA LEU A 555 14.43 -6.97 23.26
C LEU A 555 15.09 -6.05 22.24
N MET A 556 15.95 -5.12 22.68
CA MET A 556 16.76 -4.27 21.79
C MET A 556 17.66 -5.07 20.86
N LYS A 557 18.25 -6.18 21.34
CA LYS A 557 19.11 -7.06 20.52
C LYS A 557 18.36 -7.78 19.40
N LYS A 558 17.02 -7.81 19.43
CA LYS A 558 16.19 -8.46 18.40
C LYS A 558 15.78 -7.50 17.27
N ILE A 559 16.10 -6.22 17.38
CA ILE A 559 15.75 -5.22 16.37
C ILE A 559 16.69 -5.35 15.16
N PRO A 560 16.18 -5.43 13.93
CA PRO A 560 17.02 -5.48 12.73
C PRO A 560 17.89 -4.23 12.58
N ASP A 561 19.18 -4.41 12.27
CA ASP A 561 20.19 -3.33 12.12
C ASP A 561 19.95 -2.36 10.92
N GLY A 562 18.78 -2.40 10.30
CA GLY A 562 18.51 -1.78 8.99
C GLY A 562 18.44 -0.25 8.99
N ASN A 563 18.16 0.40 10.12
CA ASN A 563 18.07 1.87 10.20
C ASN A 563 18.57 2.43 11.54
N LYS A 564 19.80 2.96 11.55
CA LYS A 564 20.45 3.51 12.75
C LYS A 564 19.67 4.66 13.39
N ASP A 565 19.07 5.53 12.59
CA ASP A 565 18.36 6.72 13.09
C ASP A 565 17.08 6.35 13.85
N ALA A 566 16.46 5.23 13.50
CA ALA A 566 15.23 4.77 14.14
C ALA A 566 15.48 4.01 15.47
N VAL A 567 16.72 3.54 15.70
CA VAL A 567 17.10 2.81 16.93
C VAL A 567 17.61 3.76 18.03
N ILE A 568 18.12 4.94 17.68
CA ILE A 568 18.62 5.94 18.62
C ILE A 568 17.57 6.35 19.69
N PRO A 569 16.29 6.62 19.35
CA PRO A 569 15.28 6.94 20.36
C PRO A 569 15.05 5.82 21.36
N LEU A 570 15.18 4.55 20.93
CA LEU A 570 14.95 3.38 21.79
C LEU A 570 16.04 3.22 22.84
N TYR A 571 17.30 3.36 22.43
CA TYR A 571 18.43 3.41 23.37
C TYR A 571 18.34 4.61 24.31
N SER A 572 17.85 5.76 23.83
CA SER A 572 17.66 6.95 24.66
C SER A 572 16.59 6.73 25.73
N SER A 573 15.46 6.08 25.39
CA SER A 573 14.43 5.68 26.35
C SER A 573 14.96 4.72 27.41
N LEU A 574 15.75 3.72 27.00
CA LEU A 574 16.35 2.77 27.93
C LEU A 574 17.42 3.43 28.83
N LEU A 575 18.24 4.33 28.28
CA LEU A 575 19.21 5.12 29.04
C LEU A 575 18.51 6.00 30.09
N SER A 576 17.37 6.60 29.73
CA SER A 576 16.54 7.36 30.67
C SER A 576 16.00 6.46 31.79
N ALA A 577 15.61 5.23 31.49
CA ALA A 577 15.21 4.24 32.50
C ALA A 577 16.39 3.85 33.41
N CYS A 578 17.58 3.57 32.86
CA CYS A 578 18.80 3.32 33.64
C CYS A 578 19.08 4.46 34.63
N ARG A 579 18.88 5.72 34.22
CA ARG A 579 18.99 6.89 35.11
C ARG A 579 17.97 6.85 36.26
N ILE A 580 16.71 6.53 35.97
CA ILE A 580 15.64 6.47 36.99
C ILE A 580 15.92 5.39 38.02
N TYR A 581 16.44 4.23 37.59
CA TYR A 581 16.70 3.08 38.46
C TYR A 581 18.14 3.00 38.99
N GLY A 582 19.02 3.93 38.58
CA GLY A 582 20.42 3.98 39.01
C GLY A 582 21.30 2.84 38.47
N ASP A 583 20.95 2.24 37.33
CA ASP A 583 21.74 1.18 36.68
C ASP A 583 22.87 1.78 35.84
N VAL A 584 24.01 2.01 36.51
CA VAL A 584 25.19 2.63 35.89
C VAL A 584 25.82 1.72 34.84
N ASP A 585 25.92 0.42 35.13
CA ASP A 585 26.62 -0.55 34.27
C ASP A 585 25.90 -0.71 32.92
N MET A 586 24.56 -0.80 32.92
CA MET A 586 23.80 -0.81 31.68
C MET A 586 23.81 0.56 30.98
N GLY A 587 23.75 1.65 31.76
CA GLY A 587 23.83 3.01 31.24
C GLY A 587 25.11 3.28 30.44
N GLU A 588 26.27 2.81 30.92
CA GLU A 588 27.55 2.90 30.21
C GLU A 588 27.52 2.13 28.88
N ARG A 589 27.10 0.86 28.89
CA ARG A 589 27.02 0.03 27.67
C ARG A 589 26.12 0.64 26.60
N ILE A 590 24.99 1.22 27.01
CA ILE A 590 24.05 1.88 26.08
C ILE A 590 24.65 3.16 25.53
N ALA A 591 25.30 3.97 26.38
CA ALA A 591 25.90 5.22 25.94
C ALA A 591 27.06 4.99 24.97
N GLU A 592 27.91 3.98 25.19
CA GLU A 592 28.95 3.59 24.24
C GLU A 592 28.36 3.24 22.86
N ARG A 593 27.29 2.42 22.83
CA ARG A 593 26.57 2.10 21.59
C ARG A 593 25.97 3.34 20.90
N LEU A 594 25.41 4.29 21.65
CA LEU A 594 24.86 5.53 21.10
C LEU A 594 25.92 6.47 20.50
N VAL A 595 27.12 6.48 21.07
CA VAL A 595 28.28 7.21 20.54
C VAL A 595 28.77 6.57 19.24
N ASP A 596 28.86 5.24 19.19
CA ASP A 596 29.26 4.49 17.99
C ASP A 596 28.28 4.68 16.82
N LEU A 597 26.99 4.85 17.13
CA LEU A 597 25.96 5.16 16.15
C LEU A 597 26.02 6.62 15.64
N ARG A 598 26.99 7.42 16.09
CA ARG A 598 27.20 8.84 15.73
C ARG A 598 25.96 9.71 15.93
N SER A 599 25.24 9.52 17.04
CA SER A 599 24.23 10.50 17.45
C SER A 599 24.93 11.84 17.75
N GLY A 600 24.71 12.86 16.92
CA GLY A 600 25.15 14.23 17.18
C GLY A 600 24.35 14.92 18.30
N ASP A 601 23.55 14.14 19.04
CA ASP A 601 22.56 14.63 19.98
C ASP A 601 23.19 14.95 21.34
N SER A 602 22.95 16.18 21.80
CA SER A 602 23.36 16.65 23.13
C SER A 602 22.65 15.91 24.26
N SER A 603 21.48 15.32 23.98
CA SER A 603 20.65 14.62 24.96
C SER A 603 21.35 13.39 25.55
N VAL A 604 22.04 12.59 24.72
CA VAL A 604 22.74 11.37 25.12
C VAL A 604 23.85 11.66 26.13
N HIS A 605 24.69 12.64 25.82
CA HIS A 605 25.78 13.04 26.68
C HIS A 605 25.27 13.66 27.99
N THR A 606 24.17 14.41 27.93
CA THR A 606 23.52 14.99 29.11
C THR A 606 22.94 13.90 30.02
N LEU A 607 22.27 12.90 29.45
CA LEU A 607 21.71 11.77 30.18
C LEU A 607 22.82 10.94 30.86
N LEU A 608 23.91 10.65 30.15
CA LEU A 608 25.05 9.92 30.71
C LEU A 608 25.73 10.69 31.85
N ALA A 609 25.96 12.00 31.67
CA ALA A 609 26.51 12.86 32.72
C ALA A 609 25.61 12.87 33.98
N ASN A 610 24.30 12.85 33.80
CA ASN A 610 23.35 12.78 34.92
C ASN A 610 23.38 11.41 35.63
N ILE A 611 23.56 10.31 34.89
CA ILE A 611 23.75 8.97 35.48
C ILE A 611 25.02 8.94 36.34
N TYR A 612 26.14 9.43 35.83
CA TYR A 612 27.38 9.52 36.61
C TYR A 612 27.25 10.43 37.83
N ALA A 613 26.57 11.57 37.69
CA ALA A 613 26.30 12.45 38.81
C ALA A 613 25.47 11.75 39.90
N SER A 614 24.42 11.00 39.51
CA SER A 614 23.61 10.21 40.44
C SER A 614 24.39 9.09 41.14
N ALA A 615 25.44 8.59 40.49
CA ALA A 615 26.37 7.60 41.03
C ALA A 615 27.56 8.20 41.80
N ASN A 616 27.58 9.52 42.04
CA ASN A 616 28.70 10.27 42.66
C ASN A 616 30.05 10.16 41.91
N ARG A 617 30.03 9.86 40.61
CA ARG A 617 31.23 9.73 39.75
C ARG A 617 31.56 11.05 39.05
N TRP A 618 31.92 12.08 39.82
CA TRP A 618 32.12 13.46 39.31
C TRP A 618 33.28 13.62 38.31
N ASP A 619 34.29 12.75 38.37
CA ASP A 619 35.39 12.75 37.40
C ASP A 619 34.88 12.38 35.99
N ASP A 620 34.02 11.36 35.90
CA ASP A 620 33.40 10.93 34.64
C ASP A 620 32.41 11.96 34.09
N VAL A 621 31.68 12.69 34.96
CA VAL A 621 30.86 13.85 34.54
C VAL A 621 31.73 14.90 33.85
N THR A 622 32.92 15.14 34.37
CA THR A 622 33.86 16.12 33.82
C THR A 622 34.41 15.65 32.47
N GLU A 623 34.69 14.35 32.33
CA GLU A 623 35.08 13.67 31.09
C GLU A 623 34.03 13.87 29.98
N VAL A 624 32.76 13.54 30.28
CA VAL A 624 31.64 13.65 29.34
C VAL A 624 31.44 15.09 28.87
N ARG A 625 31.46 16.06 29.81
CA ARG A 625 31.34 17.49 29.48
C ARG A 625 32.51 18.01 28.63
N ARG A 626 33.72 17.46 28.81
CA ARG A 626 34.88 17.78 27.98
C ARG A 626 34.68 17.28 26.55
N ASN A 627 34.20 16.06 26.38
CA ASN A 627 33.90 15.46 25.08
C ASN A 627 32.79 16.21 24.33
N MET A 628 31.72 16.64 25.03
CA MET A 628 30.68 17.50 24.44
C MET A 628 31.25 18.78 23.83
N ARG A 629 32.16 19.46 24.55
CA ARG A 629 32.82 20.69 24.06
C ARG A 629 33.72 20.41 22.86
N ALA A 630 34.45 19.30 22.88
CA ALA A 630 35.33 18.91 21.78
C ALA A 630 34.55 18.57 20.50
N LEU A 631 33.36 17.98 20.64
CA LEU A 631 32.46 17.64 19.54
C LEU A 631 31.59 18.81 19.05
N GLY A 632 31.67 19.98 19.70
CA GLY A 632 30.86 21.16 19.34
C GLY A 632 29.36 21.02 19.63
N VAL A 633 28.98 20.03 20.45
CA VAL A 633 27.60 19.70 20.79
C VAL A 633 27.05 20.77 21.74
N ARG A 634 25.97 21.46 21.34
CA ARG A 634 25.30 22.50 22.16
C ARG A 634 23.97 21.97 22.68
N LYS A 635 23.64 22.31 23.93
CA LYS A 635 22.33 22.04 24.53
C LYS A 635 21.31 23.03 23.96
N GLU A 636 20.26 22.52 23.32
CA GLU A 636 19.10 23.33 22.97
C GLU A 636 18.19 23.44 24.20
N PRO A 637 17.71 24.64 24.57
CA PRO A 637 16.74 24.80 25.64
C PRO A 637 15.42 24.13 25.26
N GLY A 638 14.85 23.36 26.19
CA GLY A 638 13.50 22.81 26.00
C GLY A 638 12.47 23.94 25.93
N CYS A 639 11.43 23.76 25.12
CA CYS A 639 10.31 24.69 25.03
C CYS A 639 8.98 23.94 25.14
N SER A 640 7.97 24.60 25.69
CA SER A 640 6.56 24.18 25.65
C SER A 640 5.69 25.38 25.34
N SER A 641 4.53 25.17 24.73
CA SER A 641 3.64 26.27 24.35
C SER A 641 2.17 25.90 24.56
N ILE A 642 1.35 26.90 24.88
CA ILE A 642 -0.10 26.75 25.03
C ILE A 642 -0.83 27.97 24.45
N GLU A 643 -1.95 27.76 23.78
CA GLU A 643 -2.84 28.83 23.35
C GLU A 643 -3.90 29.13 24.42
N VAL A 644 -3.98 30.38 24.86
CA VAL A 644 -5.03 30.87 25.78
C VAL A 644 -5.65 32.12 25.16
N ASP A 645 -6.97 32.11 25.00
CA ASP A 645 -7.74 33.23 24.42
C ASP A 645 -7.20 33.75 23.07
N GLY A 646 -6.74 32.84 22.21
CA GLY A 646 -6.22 33.19 20.88
C GLY A 646 -4.77 33.69 20.87
N LYS A 647 -4.05 33.60 22.00
CA LYS A 647 -2.64 33.98 22.11
C LYS A 647 -1.81 32.77 22.49
N VAL A 648 -0.76 32.49 21.72
CA VAL A 648 0.23 31.46 22.07
C VAL A 648 1.18 32.00 23.14
N HIS A 649 1.33 31.25 24.21
CA HIS A 649 2.25 31.48 25.31
C HIS A 649 3.33 30.42 25.28
N GLU A 650 4.58 30.82 25.03
CA GLU A 650 5.75 29.95 25.01
C GLU A 650 6.47 30.00 26.37
N PHE A 651 6.96 28.85 26.82
CA PHE A 651 7.72 28.65 28.04
C PHE A 651 9.02 27.92 27.69
N LEU A 652 10.14 28.64 27.84
CA LEU A 652 11.47 28.08 27.67
C LEU A 652 12.04 27.64 29.02
N VAL A 653 12.81 26.55 29.04
CA VAL A 653 13.49 26.07 30.27
C VAL A 653 14.34 27.19 30.87
N GLY A 654 14.07 27.54 32.13
CA GLY A 654 14.72 28.63 32.86
C GLY A 654 14.18 30.04 32.60
N ASP A 655 13.16 30.21 31.76
CA ASP A 655 12.53 31.51 31.49
C ASP A 655 11.49 31.87 32.57
N ALA A 656 11.64 33.05 33.16
CA ALA A 656 10.72 33.63 34.14
C ALA A 656 10.00 34.89 33.61
N SER A 657 10.13 35.19 32.32
CA SER A 657 9.67 36.45 31.71
C SER A 657 8.16 36.54 31.50
N HIS A 658 7.43 35.44 31.68
CA HIS A 658 5.99 35.40 31.43
C HIS A 658 5.22 36.36 32.36
N PRO A 659 4.31 37.21 31.86
CA PRO A 659 3.60 38.21 32.68
C PRO A 659 2.81 37.65 33.86
N ALA A 660 2.36 36.39 33.76
CA ALA A 660 1.63 35.67 34.81
C ALA A 660 2.50 34.62 35.54
N MET A 661 3.83 34.67 35.43
CA MET A 661 4.74 33.63 35.93
C MET A 661 4.53 33.31 37.43
N GLU A 662 4.33 34.33 38.27
CA GLU A 662 4.10 34.13 39.71
C GLU A 662 2.83 33.30 40.00
N GLY A 663 1.75 33.56 39.26
CA GLY A 663 0.52 32.79 39.37
C GLY A 663 0.66 31.36 38.85
N ILE A 664 1.40 31.18 37.74
CA ILE A 664 1.70 29.86 37.17
C ILE A 664 2.53 29.02 38.16
N LEU A 665 3.60 29.60 38.73
CA LEU A 665 4.43 28.92 39.73
C LEU A 665 3.64 28.58 40.99
N SER A 666 2.74 29.46 41.44
CA SER A 666 1.83 29.14 42.56
C SER A 666 0.93 27.95 42.24
N MET A 667 0.38 27.87 41.02
CA MET A 667 -0.46 26.75 40.61
C MET A 667 0.33 25.46 40.47
N LEU A 668 1.52 25.51 39.86
CA LEU A 668 2.43 24.36 39.76
C LEU A 668 2.78 23.80 41.15
N ASN A 669 3.08 24.67 42.12
CA ASN A 669 3.32 24.25 43.50
C ASN A 669 2.09 23.60 44.16
N CYS A 670 0.89 24.10 43.87
CA CYS A 670 -0.36 23.49 44.34
C CYS A 670 -0.58 22.10 43.73
N ILE A 671 -0.23 21.90 42.46
CA ILE A 671 -0.37 20.61 41.75
C ILE A 671 0.74 19.63 42.13
N ALA A 672 1.95 20.10 42.41
CA ALA A 672 3.09 19.27 42.78
C ALA A 672 2.97 18.69 44.20
N ARG A 673 2.37 19.45 45.14
CA ARG A 673 2.22 19.04 46.55
C ARG A 673 1.55 17.66 46.76
N PRO A 674 0.45 17.32 46.07
CA PRO A 674 -0.14 15.98 46.16
C PRO A 674 0.70 14.88 45.51
N LEU A 675 1.52 15.20 44.51
CA LEU A 675 2.26 14.24 43.70
C LEU A 675 3.56 13.77 44.37
N SER A 676 4.15 14.57 45.26
CA SER A 676 5.43 14.24 45.88
C SER A 676 5.34 13.23 47.02
N GLY A 677 4.19 13.03 47.66
CA GLY A 677 4.01 12.01 48.72
C GLY A 677 4.99 12.07 49.91
N ILE A 678 5.82 13.11 50.01
CA ILE A 678 6.95 13.23 50.91
C ILE A 678 6.70 14.39 51.87
N GLU A 679 6.77 14.11 53.18
CA GLU A 679 6.84 15.12 54.23
C GLU A 679 8.08 16.01 54.01
N GLU A 680 7.86 17.33 54.08
CA GLU A 680 8.81 18.38 53.73
C GLU A 680 10.24 18.16 54.27
N ASN A 681 11.17 17.78 53.40
CA ASN A 681 12.60 17.95 53.64
C ASN A 681 13.15 19.08 52.75
N LYS A 682 13.77 20.07 53.38
CA LYS A 682 14.12 21.36 52.75
C LYS A 682 15.17 21.21 51.63
N GLU A 683 16.02 20.19 51.72
CA GLU A 683 17.04 19.87 50.72
C GLU A 683 16.43 19.20 49.46
N GLU A 684 15.37 18.41 49.62
CA GLU A 684 14.64 17.81 48.49
C GLU A 684 13.83 18.83 47.71
N LYS A 685 13.37 19.90 48.38
CA LYS A 685 12.72 21.04 47.74
C LYS A 685 13.69 21.80 46.83
N GLU A 686 14.91 22.07 47.28
CA GLU A 686 15.94 22.69 46.43
C GLU A 686 16.34 21.77 45.26
N TYR A 687 16.35 20.45 45.48
CA TYR A 687 16.59 19.47 44.42
C TYR A 687 15.46 19.41 43.38
N LEU A 688 14.20 19.40 43.81
CA LEU A 688 13.03 19.45 42.91
C LEU A 688 12.92 20.79 42.17
N GLU A 689 13.23 21.92 42.83
CA GLU A 689 13.31 23.23 42.18
C GLU A 689 14.44 23.26 41.13
N SER A 690 15.55 22.55 41.36
CA SER A 690 16.63 22.41 40.37
C SER A 690 16.34 21.45 39.20
N LEU A 691 15.30 20.62 39.33
CA LEU A 691 14.81 19.70 38.29
C LEU A 691 13.70 20.31 37.42
N ILE A 692 13.02 21.34 37.95
CA ILE A 692 11.93 22.07 37.29
C ILE A 692 12.44 23.33 36.56
N LEU A 693 13.59 23.88 36.96
CA LEU A 693 14.37 24.90 36.23
C LEU A 693 15.37 24.27 35.25
#